data_AF-A0A1D2AFK6-F1
#
_entry.id   AF-A0A1D2AFK6-F1
#
_cell.length_a   1.000
_cell.length_b   1.000
_cell.length_c   1.000
_cell.angle_alpha   90.00
_cell.angle_beta   90.00
_cell.angle_gamma   90.00
#
_symmetry.space_group_name_H-M   'P 1'
#
loop_
_entity.id
_entity.type
_entity.pdbx_description
1 polymer ?
#
loop_
_entity_poly.entity_id
_entity_poly.type
_entity_poly.pdbx_seq_one_letter_code
_entity_poly.pdbx_strand_id
1 'polypeptide(L)'
;TTLTMEKVSWTTSMEGHWDAPDEEEEEEVDVMGGAGFTPEQLALAEAEFEKRLGLTAPAPAAPSRAAQGPGPVHVVPLFAMLPAAGQAEVFRPAPPGHRLVIVATNVAETSLTIPGIRYVVDAGRAKQRVLESTASGMARYEVGWVSQASAAQRAGRAGRTGPGHAYRLFSSAVFNDAFPAHAAPEILGSPQESVVLSLKSMGVARVHNFPFPTPPEPSALRAAVAVLTTLGALRAGDEELTPLGRAMAALPVNPRHARMLLHAASEGGRAAGLLDAGVALAAALSVESPFLQLAAPGGGDDATAAAAAAAAAETRRKAQAALRDQDSDGLSALRALCAYLAHGRDAGWAAGAGLHARHLEEAVALRAQLARVLTACPVDGLGGDHAVSLAALDGVKPLPAPGPAVADALRRAMLAGWPDRVARRQRSAEYLAGQREQGYSSRAVRYQAAELEEPVFLHPLSGLHRAPPAFLLYTDLVRTAKRPYVSGVTALDPAWLPATAAALCSLSAPLPAPAPFYSPARDAVLAWHEVTFGRHGWAMPRTAAPHPDPAERCARFAAALLEGRVLPALEPLAGGLAAPPAALARPGARGGARVSNLLLALERAGVDSRRSLLAALLDEPGFLLRELRAWYPAPALPILQQAWAALLEEACREGVPA
;
A
#
# COMPACT_ATOMS: atom_id res chain seq x y z
N THR A 1 -11.46 29.44 -61.81
CA THR A 1 -10.09 29.41 -62.35
C THR A 1 -9.30 28.42 -61.55
N THR A 2 -8.77 27.41 -62.22
CA THR A 2 -8.04 26.25 -61.70
C THR A 2 -6.93 26.67 -60.74
N LEU A 3 -6.83 26.04 -59.56
CA LEU A 3 -5.66 26.15 -58.69
C LEU A 3 -5.16 24.75 -58.35
N THR A 4 -4.00 24.49 -58.95
CA THR A 4 -3.14 23.33 -58.89
C THR A 4 -2.56 23.12 -57.49
N MET A 5 -2.44 21.85 -57.09
CA MET A 5 -1.62 21.45 -55.94
C MET A 5 -0.15 21.74 -56.24
N GLU A 6 0.50 22.52 -55.37
CA GLU A 6 1.96 22.58 -55.31
C GLU A 6 2.47 21.88 -54.05
N LYS A 7 3.47 21.03 -54.30
CA LYS A 7 4.21 20.21 -53.36
C LYS A 7 5.50 20.98 -53.08
N VAL A 8 5.71 21.48 -51.87
CA VAL A 8 6.95 22.19 -51.53
C VAL A 8 7.78 21.37 -50.54
N SER A 9 8.99 21.05 -50.97
CA SER A 9 10.09 20.38 -50.29
C SER A 9 10.86 21.34 -49.38
N TRP A 10 11.41 20.83 -48.28
CA TRP A 10 12.22 21.57 -47.31
C TRP A 10 13.72 21.54 -47.65
N THR A 11 14.34 22.72 -47.68
CA THR A 11 15.80 23.04 -47.56
C THR A 11 15.90 24.56 -47.36
N THR A 12 16.79 25.23 -46.60
CA THR A 12 17.87 24.93 -45.63
C THR A 12 18.32 26.31 -45.07
N SER A 13 18.70 26.35 -43.78
CA SER A 13 19.67 27.25 -43.09
C SER A 13 19.54 28.79 -42.99
N MET A 14 19.83 29.20 -41.75
CA MET A 14 20.76 30.25 -41.26
C MET A 14 20.28 31.67 -40.92
N GLU A 15 20.52 31.97 -39.64
CA GLU A 15 21.01 33.22 -39.02
C GLU A 15 20.15 34.49 -38.99
N GLY A 16 19.94 34.98 -37.76
CA GLY A 16 19.42 36.32 -37.45
C GLY A 16 19.36 36.53 -35.93
N HIS A 17 20.30 37.34 -35.42
CA HIS A 17 20.43 37.79 -34.04
C HIS A 17 19.45 38.96 -33.73
N TRP A 18 19.47 39.47 -32.48
CA TRP A 18 18.76 40.64 -31.92
C TRP A 18 17.31 40.35 -31.47
N ASP A 19 16.78 40.78 -30.33
CA ASP A 19 17.21 41.68 -29.25
C ASP A 19 16.31 41.38 -28.03
N ALA A 20 16.80 41.57 -26.80
CA ALA A 20 15.91 41.71 -25.65
C ALA A 20 15.43 43.17 -25.60
N PRO A 21 14.13 43.40 -25.35
CA PRO A 21 13.84 44.32 -24.26
C PRO A 21 12.56 44.01 -23.46
N ASP A 22 12.60 44.56 -22.26
CA ASP A 22 11.52 45.10 -21.43
C ASP A 22 10.62 44.18 -20.59
N GLU A 23 10.78 44.40 -19.28
CA GLU A 23 9.82 44.15 -18.22
C GLU A 23 8.49 44.84 -18.58
N GLU A 24 7.48 44.05 -18.94
CA GLU A 24 6.08 44.48 -18.93
C GLU A 24 5.31 43.70 -17.87
N GLU A 25 4.51 44.47 -17.14
CA GLU A 25 3.78 44.18 -15.92
C GLU A 25 2.94 42.89 -16.03
N GLU A 26 2.90 42.12 -14.94
CA GLU A 26 1.93 41.04 -14.76
C GLU A 26 0.51 41.63 -14.81
N GLU A 27 -0.12 41.66 -15.98
CA GLU A 27 -1.56 41.88 -16.09
C GLU A 27 -2.29 40.66 -15.49
N GLU A 28 -2.84 40.92 -14.32
CA GLU A 28 -3.88 40.15 -13.65
C GLU A 28 -4.98 39.78 -14.66
N VAL A 29 -5.02 38.51 -15.08
CA VAL A 29 -6.10 38.00 -15.95
C VAL A 29 -7.37 37.90 -15.12
N ASP A 30 -8.08 39.02 -15.05
CA ASP A 30 -9.43 39.09 -14.51
C ASP A 30 -10.34 38.30 -15.46
N VAL A 31 -10.85 37.16 -15.00
CA VAL A 31 -11.81 36.35 -15.76
C VAL A 31 -13.13 37.11 -15.79
N MET A 32 -13.23 38.03 -16.74
CA MET A 32 -14.48 38.70 -17.07
C MET A 32 -15.43 37.66 -17.64
N GLY A 33 -16.32 37.17 -16.77
CA GLY A 33 -17.60 36.58 -17.17
C GLY A 33 -18.37 37.63 -17.96
N GLY A 34 -18.12 37.65 -19.28
CA GLY A 34 -18.73 38.58 -20.21
C GLY A 34 -20.24 38.39 -20.26
N ALA A 35 -20.95 39.50 -20.10
CA ALA A 35 -22.39 39.60 -20.33
C ALA A 35 -22.76 38.97 -21.68
N GLY A 36 -23.79 38.12 -21.63
CA GLY A 36 -24.20 37.27 -22.74
C GLY A 36 -24.58 38.05 -24.00
N PHE A 37 -24.11 37.56 -25.14
CA PHE A 37 -24.74 37.84 -26.42
C PHE A 37 -26.19 37.38 -26.35
N THR A 38 -27.13 38.24 -26.76
CA THR A 38 -28.51 37.82 -26.87
C THR A 38 -28.65 36.78 -27.99
N PRO A 39 -29.63 35.86 -27.93
CA PRO A 39 -29.87 34.89 -29.00
C PRO A 39 -30.01 35.54 -30.38
N GLU A 40 -30.52 36.77 -30.43
CA GLU A 40 -30.67 37.57 -31.64
C GLU A 40 -29.32 38.05 -32.21
N GLN A 41 -28.35 38.40 -31.35
CA GLN A 41 -27.00 38.77 -31.77
C GLN A 41 -26.23 37.57 -32.32
N LEU A 42 -26.43 36.37 -31.73
CA LEU A 42 -25.87 35.13 -32.26
C LEU A 42 -26.46 34.80 -33.64
N ALA A 43 -27.79 34.89 -33.77
CA ALA A 43 -28.48 34.61 -35.02
C ALA A 43 -28.09 35.58 -36.15
N LEU A 44 -27.86 36.85 -35.82
CA LEU A 44 -27.39 37.85 -36.78
C LEU A 44 -25.94 37.58 -37.22
N ALA A 45 -25.07 37.20 -36.29
CA ALA A 45 -23.69 36.82 -36.58
C ALA A 45 -23.60 35.53 -37.43
N GLU A 46 -24.46 34.54 -37.15
CA GLU A 46 -24.59 33.32 -37.94
C GLU A 46 -25.10 33.62 -39.35
N ALA A 47 -26.12 34.47 -39.51
CA ALA A 47 -26.64 34.86 -40.81
C ALA A 47 -25.62 35.67 -41.65
N GLU A 48 -24.82 36.52 -41.00
CA GLU A 48 -23.75 37.27 -41.66
C GLU A 48 -22.58 36.35 -42.08
N PHE A 49 -22.27 35.34 -41.27
CA PHE A 49 -21.29 34.30 -41.56
C PHE A 49 -21.73 33.41 -42.75
N GLU A 50 -23.00 32.99 -42.78
CA GLU A 50 -23.59 32.22 -43.90
C GLU A 50 -23.61 33.01 -45.21
N LYS A 51 -23.87 34.33 -45.13
CA LYS A 51 -23.84 35.24 -46.28
C LYS A 51 -22.42 35.45 -46.84
N ARG A 52 -21.41 35.52 -45.97
CA ARG A 52 -19.98 35.61 -46.37
C ARG A 52 -19.47 34.36 -47.08
N LEU A 53 -20.01 33.18 -46.74
CA LEU A 53 -19.62 31.89 -47.31
C LEU A 53 -20.42 31.51 -48.58
N GLY A 54 -21.40 32.32 -48.99
CA GLY A 54 -22.17 32.08 -50.22
C GLY A 54 -23.10 30.86 -50.16
N LEU A 55 -23.56 30.47 -48.97
CA LEU A 55 -24.40 29.29 -48.75
C LEU A 55 -25.91 29.52 -49.03
N THR A 56 -26.26 30.45 -49.93
CA THR A 56 -27.66 30.64 -50.34
C THR A 56 -28.01 29.78 -51.54
N ALA A 57 -28.47 28.56 -51.28
CA ALA A 57 -29.36 27.84 -52.18
C ALA A 57 -30.52 27.27 -51.35
N PRO A 58 -31.79 27.43 -51.77
CA PRO A 58 -32.89 26.77 -51.10
C PRO A 58 -32.75 25.26 -51.34
N ALA A 59 -32.56 24.50 -50.25
CA ALA A 59 -32.58 23.05 -50.32
C ALA A 59 -33.94 22.59 -50.87
N PRO A 60 -33.99 21.62 -51.80
CA PRO A 60 -35.25 21.00 -52.17
C PRO A 60 -35.90 20.43 -50.90
N ALA A 61 -37.21 20.60 -50.76
CA ALA A 61 -37.98 20.21 -49.58
C ALA A 61 -37.55 18.80 -49.09
N ALA A 62 -36.87 18.77 -47.95
CA ALA A 62 -36.48 17.53 -47.31
C ALA A 62 -37.77 16.77 -46.93
N PRO A 63 -37.88 15.46 -47.23
CA PRO A 63 -38.97 14.66 -46.72
C PRO A 63 -38.99 14.76 -45.20
N SER A 64 -40.19 14.73 -44.61
CA SER A 64 -40.41 14.96 -43.17
C SER A 64 -39.37 14.24 -42.31
N ARG A 65 -38.60 15.02 -41.54
CA ARG A 65 -37.50 14.56 -40.68
C ARG A 65 -37.90 13.53 -39.61
N ALA A 66 -39.20 13.23 -39.47
CA ALA A 66 -39.73 12.25 -38.53
C ALA A 66 -39.44 10.79 -38.94
N ALA A 67 -39.10 10.51 -40.21
CA ALA A 67 -38.87 9.14 -40.71
C ALA A 67 -37.38 8.74 -40.85
N GLN A 68 -36.43 9.62 -40.52
CA GLN A 68 -34.99 9.41 -40.75
C GLN A 68 -34.17 9.34 -39.45
N GLY A 69 -34.74 8.76 -38.39
CA GLY A 69 -33.95 8.37 -37.21
C GLY A 69 -32.89 7.31 -37.58
N PRO A 70 -31.86 7.08 -36.75
CA PRO A 70 -30.76 6.14 -37.02
C PRO A 70 -31.17 4.64 -37.11
N GLY A 71 -32.47 4.34 -37.22
CA GLY A 71 -33.03 3.03 -36.94
C GLY A 71 -32.89 2.67 -35.47
N PRO A 72 -33.27 1.45 -35.08
CA PRO A 72 -33.06 0.98 -33.72
C PRO A 72 -31.55 0.77 -33.45
N VAL A 73 -31.11 1.07 -32.24
CA VAL A 73 -29.69 0.98 -31.82
C VAL A 73 -29.54 0.01 -30.66
N HIS A 74 -28.43 -0.72 -30.63
CA HIS A 74 -28.05 -1.59 -29.53
C HIS A 74 -26.81 -1.00 -28.85
N VAL A 75 -27.01 -0.42 -27.66
CA VAL A 75 -25.96 0.31 -26.93
C VAL A 75 -25.37 -0.57 -25.83
N VAL A 76 -24.06 -0.76 -25.85
CA VAL A 76 -23.34 -1.59 -24.87
C VAL A 76 -22.20 -0.80 -24.22
N PRO A 77 -22.12 -0.72 -22.88
CA PRO A 77 -20.98 -0.11 -22.20
C PRO A 77 -19.77 -1.06 -22.17
N LEU A 78 -18.56 -0.52 -22.21
CA LEU A 78 -17.32 -1.30 -22.10
C LEU A 78 -16.26 -0.57 -21.26
N PHE A 79 -15.93 -1.12 -20.10
CA PHE A 79 -14.89 -0.60 -19.22
C PHE A 79 -14.32 -1.73 -18.36
N ALA A 80 -13.12 -1.53 -17.79
CA ALA A 80 -12.37 -2.59 -17.10
C ALA A 80 -13.15 -3.22 -15.93
N MET A 81 -13.84 -2.38 -15.15
CA MET A 81 -14.68 -2.79 -14.01
C MET A 81 -16.04 -3.39 -14.40
N LEU A 82 -16.32 -3.66 -15.68
CA LEU A 82 -17.57 -4.33 -16.07
C LEU A 82 -17.44 -5.85 -15.80
N PRO A 83 -18.47 -6.53 -15.28
CA PRO A 83 -18.44 -7.99 -15.11
C PRO A 83 -18.11 -8.71 -16.43
N ALA A 84 -17.46 -9.87 -16.37
CA ALA A 84 -17.01 -10.61 -17.55
C ALA A 84 -18.15 -10.89 -18.55
N ALA A 85 -19.35 -11.24 -18.06
CA ALA A 85 -20.53 -11.42 -18.90
C ALA A 85 -20.90 -10.13 -19.67
N GLY A 86 -20.83 -8.97 -19.02
CA GLY A 86 -21.09 -7.68 -19.65
C GLY A 86 -20.01 -7.28 -20.67
N GLN A 87 -18.74 -7.61 -20.41
CA GLN A 87 -17.67 -7.41 -21.39
C GLN A 87 -17.84 -8.32 -22.62
N ALA A 88 -18.38 -9.53 -22.42
CA ALA A 88 -18.61 -10.50 -23.49
C ALA A 88 -19.75 -10.08 -24.43
N GLU A 89 -20.73 -9.28 -23.97
CA GLU A 89 -21.83 -8.76 -24.82
C GLU A 89 -21.31 -7.98 -26.03
N VAL A 90 -20.18 -7.27 -25.89
CA VAL A 90 -19.56 -6.51 -26.98
C VAL A 90 -19.16 -7.38 -28.18
N PHE A 91 -18.90 -8.67 -27.96
CA PHE A 91 -18.53 -9.60 -29.03
C PHE A 91 -19.73 -10.27 -29.69
N ARG A 92 -20.92 -10.15 -29.10
CA ARG A 92 -22.13 -10.73 -29.69
C ARG A 92 -22.62 -9.86 -30.84
N PRO A 93 -23.14 -10.45 -31.93
CA PRO A 93 -23.73 -9.69 -33.00
C PRO A 93 -24.95 -8.92 -32.47
N ALA A 94 -25.12 -7.67 -32.94
CA ALA A 94 -26.31 -6.91 -32.60
C ALA A 94 -27.57 -7.60 -33.15
N PRO A 95 -28.73 -7.43 -32.48
CA PRO A 95 -30.01 -7.93 -32.99
C PRO A 95 -30.29 -7.47 -34.42
N PRO A 96 -31.00 -8.28 -35.24
CA PRO A 96 -31.34 -7.89 -36.60
C PRO A 96 -32.00 -6.50 -36.67
N GLY A 97 -31.58 -5.70 -37.65
CA GLY A 97 -32.04 -4.32 -37.83
C GLY A 97 -31.46 -3.29 -36.86
N HIS A 98 -30.67 -3.69 -35.86
CA HIS A 98 -30.08 -2.78 -34.89
C HIS A 98 -28.62 -2.41 -35.23
N ARG A 99 -28.26 -1.14 -35.05
CA ARG A 99 -26.86 -0.70 -35.11
C ARG A 99 -26.17 -0.91 -33.76
N LEU A 100 -25.04 -1.61 -33.74
CA LEU A 100 -24.19 -1.74 -32.56
C LEU A 100 -23.51 -0.40 -32.25
N VAL A 101 -23.65 0.07 -31.01
CA VAL A 101 -22.96 1.26 -30.49
C VAL A 101 -22.29 0.87 -29.18
N ILE A 102 -20.99 1.08 -29.09
CA ILE A 102 -20.20 0.73 -27.91
C ILE A 102 -19.67 2.00 -27.26
N VAL A 103 -20.01 2.20 -26.00
CA VAL A 103 -19.48 3.31 -25.19
C VAL A 103 -18.33 2.75 -24.35
N ALA A 104 -17.10 2.99 -24.80
CA ALA A 104 -15.91 2.35 -24.24
C ALA A 104 -14.92 3.34 -23.60
N THR A 105 -14.17 2.86 -22.60
CA THR A 105 -12.95 3.51 -22.12
C THR A 105 -11.72 3.04 -22.92
N ASN A 106 -10.51 3.39 -22.47
CA ASN A 106 -9.23 3.00 -23.09
C ASN A 106 -9.05 1.47 -23.23
N VAL A 107 -9.89 0.63 -22.61
CA VAL A 107 -9.88 -0.83 -22.81
C VAL A 107 -10.07 -1.22 -24.29
N ALA A 108 -10.83 -0.43 -25.06
CA ALA A 108 -10.99 -0.64 -26.49
C ALA A 108 -9.76 -0.21 -27.32
N GLU A 109 -8.88 0.64 -26.77
CA GLU A 109 -7.71 1.20 -27.46
C GLU A 109 -6.62 0.14 -27.71
N THR A 110 -6.34 -0.73 -26.74
CA THR A 110 -5.20 -1.66 -26.78
C THR A 110 -5.61 -3.13 -26.69
N SER A 111 -6.47 -3.49 -25.73
CA SER A 111 -6.60 -4.86 -25.26
C SER A 111 -7.65 -5.73 -25.98
N LEU A 112 -8.59 -5.15 -26.73
CA LEU A 112 -9.69 -5.90 -27.35
C LEU A 112 -9.81 -5.67 -28.85
N THR A 113 -10.24 -6.71 -29.56
CA THR A 113 -10.46 -6.69 -31.00
C THR A 113 -11.93 -6.94 -31.30
N ILE A 114 -12.72 -5.87 -31.37
CA ILE A 114 -14.16 -5.96 -31.59
C ILE A 114 -14.41 -6.02 -33.10
N PRO A 115 -15.00 -7.11 -33.62
CA PRO A 115 -15.31 -7.21 -35.05
C PRO A 115 -16.46 -6.26 -35.43
N GLY A 116 -16.52 -5.87 -36.71
CA GLY A 116 -17.65 -5.09 -37.25
C GLY A 116 -17.67 -3.61 -36.88
N ILE A 117 -16.66 -3.10 -36.16
CA ILE A 117 -16.52 -1.67 -35.89
C ILE A 117 -16.02 -0.96 -37.15
N ARG A 118 -16.84 -0.06 -37.68
CA ARG A 118 -16.55 0.75 -38.88
C ARG A 118 -16.44 2.24 -38.58
N TYR A 119 -16.94 2.67 -37.42
CA TYR A 119 -16.99 4.06 -37.01
C TYR A 119 -16.44 4.18 -35.60
N VAL A 120 -15.48 5.08 -35.41
CA VAL A 120 -14.95 5.46 -34.09
C VAL A 120 -15.24 6.94 -33.88
N VAL A 121 -15.80 7.27 -32.72
CA VAL A 121 -15.92 8.66 -32.25
C VAL A 121 -14.94 8.82 -31.11
N ASP A 122 -13.92 9.67 -31.29
CA ASP A 122 -12.86 9.88 -30.31
C ASP A 122 -13.08 11.18 -29.54
N ALA A 123 -13.27 11.05 -28.23
CA ALA A 123 -13.38 12.18 -27.31
C ALA A 123 -12.08 12.98 -27.17
N GLY A 124 -10.93 12.40 -27.54
CA GLY A 124 -9.61 13.03 -27.40
C GLY A 124 -9.13 13.17 -25.95
N ARG A 125 -9.91 12.72 -24.97
CA ARG A 125 -9.59 12.80 -23.54
C ARG A 125 -9.41 11.41 -22.94
N ALA A 126 -8.57 11.32 -21.92
CA ALA A 126 -8.43 10.13 -21.09
C ALA A 126 -8.32 10.50 -19.63
N LYS A 127 -8.92 9.65 -18.78
CA LYS A 127 -8.75 9.74 -17.33
C LYS A 127 -7.47 9.00 -16.95
N GLN A 128 -6.53 9.70 -16.32
CA GLN A 128 -5.27 9.14 -15.88
C GLN A 128 -5.11 9.31 -14.37
N ARG A 129 -4.45 8.34 -13.73
CA ARG A 129 -4.03 8.44 -12.34
C ARG A 129 -2.70 9.20 -12.33
N VAL A 130 -2.67 10.35 -11.67
CA VAL A 130 -1.48 11.18 -11.50
C VAL A 130 -1.06 11.10 -10.05
N LEU A 131 0.22 10.83 -9.81
CA LEU A 131 0.80 10.92 -8.47
C LEU A 131 1.01 12.40 -8.13
N GLU A 132 0.24 12.92 -7.18
CA GLU A 132 0.28 14.33 -6.79
C GLU A 132 1.46 14.61 -5.86
N SER A 133 1.76 13.68 -4.95
CA SER A 133 2.91 13.78 -4.06
C SER A 133 3.54 12.41 -3.89
N THR A 134 4.80 12.29 -4.26
CA THR A 134 5.54 11.03 -4.11
C THR A 134 5.85 10.72 -2.65
N ALA A 135 6.03 11.74 -1.82
CA ALA A 135 6.29 11.58 -0.39
C ALA A 135 5.06 11.00 0.36
N SER A 136 3.86 11.54 0.11
CA SER A 136 2.64 11.03 0.74
C SER A 136 1.98 9.89 -0.04
N GLY A 137 2.48 9.58 -1.25
CA GLY A 137 1.86 8.69 -2.24
C GLY A 137 0.40 9.02 -2.55
N MET A 138 0.00 10.29 -2.40
CA MET A 138 -1.33 10.75 -2.74
C MET A 138 -1.49 10.76 -4.26
N ALA A 139 -2.53 10.09 -4.76
CA ALA A 139 -2.87 10.09 -6.17
C ALA A 139 -4.13 10.94 -6.41
N ARG A 140 -4.25 11.51 -7.60
CA ARG A 140 -5.49 12.12 -8.09
C ARG A 140 -5.83 11.55 -9.45
N TYR A 141 -7.11 11.56 -9.81
CA TYR A 141 -7.52 11.23 -11.16
C TYR A 141 -7.85 12.49 -11.93
N GLU A 142 -7.20 12.68 -13.06
CA GLU A 142 -7.33 13.86 -13.90
C GLU A 142 -7.72 13.46 -15.32
N VAL A 143 -8.52 14.30 -15.99
CA VAL A 143 -8.93 14.09 -17.37
C VAL A 143 -8.12 15.01 -18.27
N GLY A 144 -7.10 14.43 -18.90
CA GLY A 144 -6.19 15.13 -19.80
C GLY A 144 -6.46 14.84 -21.28
N TRP A 145 -5.76 15.55 -22.16
CA TRP A 145 -5.67 15.19 -23.57
C TRP A 145 -4.91 13.87 -23.74
N VAL A 146 -5.33 13.06 -24.72
CA VAL A 146 -4.59 11.86 -25.09
C VAL A 146 -3.36 12.21 -25.92
N SER A 147 -2.44 11.26 -26.06
CA SER A 147 -1.34 11.44 -27.00
C SER A 147 -1.81 11.33 -28.46
N GLN A 148 -1.07 11.95 -29.38
CA GLN A 148 -1.31 11.78 -30.82
C GLN A 148 -1.25 10.30 -31.22
N ALA A 149 -0.31 9.54 -30.65
CA ALA A 149 -0.21 8.10 -30.82
C ALA A 149 -1.47 7.35 -30.36
N SER A 150 -2.02 7.68 -29.19
CA SER A 150 -3.27 7.10 -28.67
C SER A 150 -4.46 7.40 -29.58
N ALA A 151 -4.62 8.65 -30.02
CA ALA A 151 -5.68 9.05 -30.95
C ALA A 151 -5.54 8.34 -32.32
N ALA A 152 -4.32 8.11 -32.79
CA ALA A 152 -4.06 7.32 -34.00
C ALA A 152 -4.43 5.83 -33.80
N GLN A 153 -4.09 5.24 -32.65
CA GLN A 153 -4.45 3.87 -32.32
C GLN A 153 -5.97 3.68 -32.24
N ARG A 154 -6.69 4.63 -31.63
CA ARG A 154 -8.16 4.68 -31.59
C ARG A 154 -8.76 4.75 -32.98
N ALA A 155 -8.26 5.63 -33.85
CA ALA A 155 -8.71 5.72 -35.24
C ALA A 155 -8.50 4.39 -35.99
N GLY A 156 -7.37 3.71 -35.75
CA GLY A 156 -7.07 2.39 -36.29
C GLY A 156 -8.08 1.30 -35.90
N ARG A 157 -8.86 1.49 -34.83
CA ARG A 157 -9.93 0.54 -34.45
C ARG A 157 -11.10 0.50 -35.43
N ALA A 158 -11.37 1.59 -36.16
CA ALA A 158 -12.40 1.63 -37.18
C ALA A 158 -12.03 0.83 -38.45
N GLY A 159 -10.73 0.66 -38.72
CA GLY A 159 -10.21 0.15 -39.97
C GLY A 159 -9.81 -1.34 -39.98
N ARG A 160 -10.19 -2.13 -38.97
CA ARG A 160 -9.62 -3.49 -38.80
C ARG A 160 -10.09 -4.50 -39.84
N THR A 161 -11.39 -4.52 -40.14
CA THR A 161 -11.99 -5.52 -41.05
C THR A 161 -12.44 -4.90 -42.37
N GLY A 162 -12.07 -3.65 -42.64
CA GLY A 162 -12.43 -2.93 -43.86
C GLY A 162 -12.31 -1.41 -43.66
N PRO A 163 -12.64 -0.62 -44.70
CA PRO A 163 -12.58 0.84 -44.63
C PRO A 163 -13.47 1.38 -43.52
N GLY A 164 -12.90 2.16 -42.61
CA GLY A 164 -13.61 2.77 -41.49
C GLY A 164 -13.40 4.27 -41.40
N HIS A 165 -14.26 4.94 -40.64
CA HIS A 165 -14.20 6.37 -40.39
C HIS A 165 -13.93 6.64 -38.91
N ALA A 166 -13.00 7.55 -38.64
CA ALA A 166 -12.73 8.05 -37.30
C ALA A 166 -13.13 9.53 -37.23
N TYR A 167 -14.12 9.84 -36.39
CA TYR A 167 -14.56 11.19 -36.10
C TYR A 167 -13.91 11.66 -34.80
N ARG A 168 -13.09 12.70 -34.88
CA ARG A 168 -12.40 13.28 -33.71
C ARG A 168 -13.19 14.49 -33.23
N LEU A 169 -13.49 14.55 -31.95
CA LEU A 169 -14.24 15.66 -31.33
C LEU A 169 -13.34 16.84 -30.96
N PHE A 170 -12.23 17.01 -31.67
CA PHE A 170 -11.22 18.05 -31.46
C PHE A 170 -10.67 18.52 -32.81
N SER A 171 -10.25 19.79 -32.88
CA SER A 171 -9.77 20.40 -34.12
C SER A 171 -8.36 19.90 -34.49
N SER A 172 -7.97 20.08 -35.75
CA SER A 172 -6.61 19.81 -36.21
C SER A 172 -5.58 20.66 -35.48
N ALA A 173 -5.87 21.93 -35.19
CA ALA A 173 -5.02 22.80 -34.40
C ALA A 173 -4.79 22.22 -33.00
N VAL A 174 -5.85 21.83 -32.29
CA VAL A 174 -5.72 21.22 -30.94
C VAL A 174 -4.93 19.90 -31.00
N PHE A 175 -5.11 19.08 -32.03
CA PHE A 175 -4.36 17.84 -32.21
C PHE A 175 -2.86 18.06 -32.43
N ASN A 176 -2.48 19.13 -33.14
CA ASN A 176 -1.09 19.43 -33.45
C ASN A 176 -0.40 20.17 -32.30
N ASP A 177 -1.10 21.13 -31.68
CA ASP A 177 -0.50 22.09 -30.75
C ASP A 177 -0.61 21.66 -29.28
N ALA A 178 -1.70 20.98 -28.90
CA ALA A 178 -1.98 20.65 -27.49
C ALA A 178 -1.73 19.18 -27.13
N PHE A 179 -1.74 18.25 -28.10
CA PHE A 179 -1.56 16.82 -27.80
C PHE A 179 -0.08 16.46 -27.81
N PRO A 180 0.43 15.78 -26.75
CA PRO A 180 1.78 15.25 -26.79
C PRO A 180 1.89 14.15 -27.85
N ALA A 181 3.03 14.04 -28.53
CA ALA A 181 3.25 13.02 -29.55
C ALA A 181 3.05 11.59 -29.00
N HIS A 182 3.58 11.34 -27.80
CA HIS A 182 3.51 10.06 -27.09
C HIS A 182 3.02 10.24 -25.65
N ALA A 183 2.41 9.19 -25.09
CA ALA A 183 2.02 9.20 -23.69
C ALA A 183 3.26 9.19 -22.78
N ALA A 184 3.17 9.89 -21.64
CA ALA A 184 4.23 9.88 -20.65
C ALA A 184 4.48 8.44 -20.14
N PRO A 185 5.75 8.01 -19.97
CA PRO A 185 6.07 6.71 -19.42
C PRO A 185 5.50 6.50 -18.00
N GLU A 186 5.02 5.29 -17.71
CA GLU A 186 4.39 4.95 -16.42
C GLU A 186 5.34 5.13 -15.21
N ILE A 187 6.66 4.99 -15.43
CA ILE A 187 7.68 5.19 -14.40
C ILE A 187 7.66 6.61 -13.80
N LEU A 188 7.12 7.60 -14.52
CA LEU A 188 6.98 8.97 -14.01
C LEU A 188 5.75 9.14 -13.10
N GLY A 189 4.73 8.29 -13.24
CA GLY A 189 3.45 8.40 -12.55
C GLY A 189 3.20 7.36 -11.45
N SER A 190 4.17 6.48 -11.19
CA SER A 190 4.04 5.36 -10.24
C SER A 190 5.06 5.44 -9.10
N PRO A 191 4.74 4.91 -7.91
CA PRO A 191 5.72 4.69 -6.85
C PRO A 191 6.82 3.71 -7.27
N GLN A 192 8.06 3.97 -6.83
CA GLN A 192 9.27 3.28 -7.34
C GLN A 192 9.85 2.22 -6.40
N GLU A 193 9.15 1.83 -5.32
CA GLU A 193 9.67 0.90 -4.30
C GLU A 193 10.03 -0.47 -4.91
N SER A 194 9.17 -1.01 -5.78
CA SER A 194 9.41 -2.31 -6.44
C SER A 194 10.63 -2.26 -7.36
N VAL A 195 10.79 -1.17 -8.13
CA VAL A 195 11.91 -0.98 -9.06
C VAL A 195 13.22 -0.84 -8.29
N VAL A 196 13.24 0.01 -7.27
CA VAL A 196 14.42 0.23 -6.41
C VAL A 196 14.84 -1.08 -5.71
N LEU A 197 13.89 -1.83 -5.15
CA LEU A 197 14.17 -3.10 -4.48
C LEU A 197 14.77 -4.14 -5.45
N SER A 198 14.21 -4.23 -6.66
CA SER A 198 14.72 -5.13 -7.71
C SER A 198 16.12 -4.73 -8.18
N LEU A 199 16.39 -3.45 -8.37
CA LEU A 199 17.73 -2.98 -8.74
C LEU A 199 18.77 -3.26 -7.64
N LYS A 200 18.41 -3.01 -6.38
CA LYS A 200 19.28 -3.32 -5.23
C LYS A 200 19.52 -4.83 -5.09
N SER A 201 18.53 -5.69 -5.37
CA SER A 201 18.73 -7.14 -5.34
C SER A 201 19.61 -7.67 -6.47
N MET A 202 19.72 -6.95 -7.59
CA MET A 202 20.68 -7.23 -8.66
C MET A 202 22.09 -6.66 -8.41
N GLY A 203 22.34 -6.06 -7.24
CA GLY A 203 23.64 -5.49 -6.88
C GLY A 203 23.89 -4.07 -7.35
N VAL A 204 22.86 -3.35 -7.82
CA VAL A 204 22.98 -1.93 -8.18
C VAL A 204 23.02 -1.08 -6.91
N ALA A 205 24.21 -0.67 -6.49
CA ALA A 205 24.39 0.12 -5.26
C ALA A 205 23.75 1.51 -5.36
N ARG A 206 24.04 2.26 -6.43
CA ARG A 206 23.56 3.63 -6.66
C ARG A 206 22.49 3.67 -7.74
N VAL A 207 21.22 3.61 -7.33
CA VAL A 207 20.07 3.54 -8.25
C VAL A 207 19.94 4.80 -9.12
N HIS A 208 20.34 5.98 -8.62
CA HIS A 208 20.31 7.22 -9.40
C HIS A 208 21.23 7.22 -10.63
N ASN A 209 22.27 6.37 -10.65
CA ASN A 209 23.19 6.22 -11.78
C ASN A 209 22.72 5.16 -12.79
N PHE A 210 21.59 4.51 -12.55
CA PHE A 210 21.10 3.47 -13.44
C PHE A 210 20.62 4.10 -14.77
N PRO A 211 20.98 3.52 -15.94
CA PRO A 211 20.68 4.10 -17.24
C PRO A 211 19.22 3.82 -17.66
N PHE A 212 18.26 4.52 -17.04
CA PHE A 212 16.85 4.44 -17.42
C PHE A 212 16.61 5.04 -18.82
N PRO A 213 15.74 4.44 -19.67
CA PRO A 213 15.31 5.07 -20.93
C PRO A 213 14.66 6.44 -20.71
N THR A 214 13.90 6.55 -19.62
CA THR A 214 13.40 7.83 -19.09
C THR A 214 13.57 7.75 -17.58
N PRO A 215 14.47 8.54 -16.97
CA PRO A 215 14.73 8.45 -15.55
C PRO A 215 13.52 8.96 -14.74
N PRO A 216 13.17 8.29 -13.63
CA PRO A 216 12.19 8.83 -12.69
C PRO A 216 12.75 10.06 -11.98
N GLU A 217 11.85 10.86 -11.41
CA GLU A 217 12.22 12.02 -10.61
C GLU A 217 13.15 11.61 -9.44
N PRO A 218 14.23 12.38 -9.14
CA PRO A 218 15.13 12.06 -8.03
C PRO A 218 14.42 12.00 -6.68
N SER A 219 13.37 12.80 -6.48
CA SER A 219 12.52 12.76 -5.29
C SER A 219 11.75 11.44 -5.16
N ALA A 220 11.34 10.84 -6.28
CA ALA A 220 10.65 9.55 -6.30
C ALA A 220 11.57 8.40 -5.89
N LEU A 221 12.82 8.42 -6.36
CA LEU A 221 13.84 7.44 -5.94
C LEU A 221 14.15 7.58 -4.44
N ARG A 222 14.31 8.80 -3.93
CA ARG A 222 14.55 9.03 -2.49
C ARG A 222 13.37 8.58 -1.63
N ALA A 223 12.14 8.87 -2.05
CA ALA A 223 10.94 8.40 -1.36
C ALA A 223 10.86 6.87 -1.32
N ALA A 224 11.19 6.20 -2.44
CA ALA A 224 11.22 4.74 -2.49
C ALA A 224 12.28 4.14 -1.55
N VAL A 225 13.49 4.71 -1.50
CA VAL A 225 14.52 4.30 -0.54
C VAL A 225 14.06 4.50 0.91
N ALA A 226 13.42 5.64 1.21
CA ALA A 226 12.88 5.91 2.54
C ALA A 226 11.83 4.87 2.95
N VAL A 227 10.87 4.56 2.07
CA VAL A 227 9.84 3.52 2.32
C VAL A 227 10.50 2.16 2.53
N LEU A 228 11.44 1.74 1.66
CA LEU A 228 12.13 0.46 1.81
C LEU A 228 12.96 0.38 3.09
N THR A 229 13.53 1.49 3.55
CA THR A 229 14.21 1.58 4.85
C THR A 229 13.21 1.42 5.99
N THR A 230 12.06 2.10 5.95
CA THR A 230 10.98 1.95 6.94
C THR A 230 10.42 0.53 6.99
N LEU A 231 10.33 -0.18 5.86
CA LEU A 231 9.92 -1.58 5.80
C LEU A 231 10.99 -2.55 6.34
N GLY A 232 12.22 -2.09 6.54
CA GLY A 232 13.37 -2.88 6.96
C GLY A 232 14.04 -3.66 5.82
N ALA A 233 13.70 -3.35 4.56
CA ALA A 233 14.32 -3.97 3.39
C ALA A 233 15.74 -3.44 3.12
N LEU A 234 15.98 -2.17 3.45
CA LEU A 234 17.29 -1.52 3.38
C LEU A 234 17.74 -1.13 4.79
N ARG A 235 19.05 -1.23 5.04
CA ARG A 235 19.64 -0.74 6.29
C ARG A 235 19.75 0.79 6.24
N ALA A 236 19.42 1.44 7.35
CA ALA A 236 19.53 2.89 7.47
C ALA A 236 21.00 3.32 7.39
N GLY A 237 21.31 4.29 6.53
CA GLY A 237 22.66 4.87 6.36
C GLY A 237 23.37 4.41 5.09
N ASP A 238 23.63 3.12 4.94
CA ASP A 238 24.37 2.56 3.78
C ASP A 238 23.49 2.10 2.62
N GLU A 239 22.16 2.03 2.83
CA GLU A 239 21.18 1.53 1.87
C GLU A 239 21.49 0.11 1.35
N GLU A 240 22.17 -0.70 2.16
CA GLU A 240 22.44 -2.09 1.82
C GLU A 240 21.19 -2.96 2.00
N LEU A 241 21.06 -3.96 1.13
CA LEU A 241 19.94 -4.89 1.15
C LEU A 241 20.05 -5.83 2.37
N THR A 242 19.04 -5.80 3.24
CA THR A 242 18.97 -6.68 4.41
C THR A 242 18.57 -8.11 3.99
N PRO A 243 18.73 -9.13 4.86
CA PRO A 243 18.15 -10.46 4.62
C PRO A 243 16.63 -10.38 4.36
N LEU A 244 15.93 -9.54 5.12
CA LEU A 244 14.51 -9.26 4.91
C LEU A 244 14.25 -8.59 3.55
N GLY A 245 15.12 -7.69 3.10
CA GLY A 245 15.03 -7.09 1.77
C GLY A 245 15.22 -8.11 0.64
N ARG A 246 16.19 -9.02 0.78
CA ARG A 246 16.39 -10.14 -0.16
C ARG A 246 15.16 -11.04 -0.23
N ALA A 247 14.61 -11.38 0.93
CA ALA A 247 13.37 -12.12 1.08
C ALA A 247 12.19 -11.44 0.36
N MET A 248 12.04 -10.13 0.55
CA MET A 248 10.98 -9.34 -0.10
C MET A 248 11.16 -9.32 -1.63
N ALA A 249 12.39 -9.17 -2.12
CA ALA A 249 12.70 -9.11 -3.54
C ALA A 249 12.44 -10.43 -4.29
N ALA A 250 12.44 -11.57 -3.57
CA ALA A 250 12.13 -12.88 -4.14
C ALA A 250 10.64 -13.10 -4.42
N LEU A 251 9.76 -12.28 -3.82
CA LEU A 251 8.32 -12.43 -3.93
C LEU A 251 7.77 -11.57 -5.10
N PRO A 252 6.91 -12.13 -5.98
CA PRO A 252 6.38 -11.43 -7.16
C PRO A 252 5.20 -10.50 -6.81
N VAL A 253 5.34 -9.69 -5.77
CA VAL A 253 4.31 -8.75 -5.29
C VAL A 253 4.96 -7.43 -4.86
N ASN A 254 4.14 -6.40 -4.64
CA ASN A 254 4.61 -5.13 -4.10
C ASN A 254 5.39 -5.34 -2.78
N PRO A 255 6.51 -4.62 -2.53
CA PRO A 255 7.29 -4.73 -1.29
C PRO A 255 6.46 -4.66 0.00
N ARG A 256 5.38 -3.86 0.02
CA ARG A 256 4.47 -3.75 1.17
C ARG A 256 3.73 -5.07 1.44
N HIS A 257 3.25 -5.72 0.39
CA HIS A 257 2.60 -7.04 0.47
C HIS A 257 3.60 -8.13 0.86
N ALA A 258 4.81 -8.08 0.30
CA ALA A 258 5.90 -8.98 0.66
C ALA A 258 6.25 -8.85 2.15
N ARG A 259 6.40 -7.62 2.67
CA ARG A 259 6.70 -7.35 4.07
C ARG A 259 5.59 -7.83 5.01
N MET A 260 4.33 -7.63 4.64
CA MET A 260 3.17 -8.15 5.36
C MET A 260 3.21 -9.68 5.43
N LEU A 261 3.41 -10.34 4.29
CA LEU A 261 3.45 -11.80 4.20
C LEU A 261 4.58 -12.39 5.04
N LEU A 262 5.78 -11.82 4.95
CA LEU A 262 6.94 -12.26 5.74
C LEU A 262 6.73 -12.01 7.24
N HIS A 263 6.01 -10.94 7.63
CA HIS A 263 5.63 -10.75 9.03
C HIS A 263 4.68 -11.85 9.51
N ALA A 264 3.63 -12.15 8.73
CA ALA A 264 2.69 -13.22 9.06
C ALA A 264 3.41 -14.59 9.15
N ALA A 265 4.39 -14.83 8.28
CA ALA A 265 5.25 -16.01 8.35
C ALA A 265 6.06 -16.05 9.65
N SER A 266 6.66 -14.93 10.06
CA SER A 266 7.42 -14.84 11.33
C SER A 266 6.56 -15.02 12.59
N GLU A 267 5.28 -14.65 12.55
CA GLU A 267 4.34 -14.88 13.65
C GLU A 267 3.66 -16.27 13.62
N GLY A 268 4.01 -17.13 12.65
CA GLY A 268 3.31 -18.40 12.36
C GLY A 268 3.16 -19.36 13.56
N GLY A 269 4.12 -19.35 14.50
CA GLY A 269 4.04 -20.13 15.73
C GLY A 269 2.92 -19.71 16.69
N ARG A 270 2.30 -18.53 16.51
CA ARG A 270 1.23 -18.01 17.38
C ARG A 270 -0.16 -18.50 17.01
N ALA A 271 -0.39 -18.88 15.76
CA ALA A 271 -1.70 -19.32 15.29
C ALA A 271 -1.59 -20.26 14.09
N ALA A 272 -2.16 -21.46 14.23
CA ALA A 272 -2.25 -22.43 13.14
C ALA A 272 -2.98 -21.83 11.92
N GLY A 273 -2.42 -22.01 10.73
CA GLY A 273 -3.01 -21.50 9.47
C GLY A 273 -2.76 -20.02 9.17
N LEU A 274 -2.02 -19.28 10.01
CA LEU A 274 -1.71 -17.87 9.79
C LEU A 274 -0.96 -17.63 8.47
N LEU A 275 0.00 -18.49 8.13
CA LEU A 275 0.79 -18.34 6.91
C LEU A 275 -0.09 -18.48 5.65
N ASP A 276 -0.93 -19.51 5.56
CA ASP A 276 -1.82 -19.70 4.42
C ASP A 276 -2.83 -18.55 4.29
N ALA A 277 -3.38 -18.09 5.42
CA ALA A 277 -4.23 -16.90 5.45
C ALA A 277 -3.48 -15.62 5.05
N GLY A 278 -2.20 -15.50 5.41
CA GLY A 278 -1.31 -14.41 5.01
C GLY A 278 -1.04 -14.40 3.51
N VAL A 279 -0.80 -15.58 2.90
CA VAL A 279 -0.63 -15.73 1.45
C VAL A 279 -1.92 -15.36 0.71
N ALA A 280 -3.07 -15.86 1.19
CA ALA A 280 -4.38 -15.51 0.62
C ALA A 280 -4.68 -14.01 0.75
N LEU A 281 -4.34 -13.38 1.87
CA LEU A 281 -4.50 -11.94 2.07
C LEU A 281 -3.59 -11.14 1.13
N ALA A 282 -2.32 -11.52 1.00
CA ALA A 282 -1.39 -10.88 0.07
C ALA A 282 -1.88 -10.96 -1.38
N ALA A 283 -2.43 -12.11 -1.78
CA ALA A 283 -3.03 -12.27 -3.10
C ALA A 283 -4.29 -11.40 -3.28
N ALA A 284 -5.19 -11.40 -2.29
CA ALA A 284 -6.43 -10.61 -2.34
C ALA A 284 -6.18 -9.09 -2.38
N LEU A 285 -5.13 -8.59 -1.71
CA LEU A 285 -4.76 -7.18 -1.71
C LEU A 285 -3.94 -6.75 -2.94
N SER A 286 -3.32 -7.70 -3.64
CA SER A 286 -2.54 -7.42 -4.86
C SER A 286 -3.40 -7.29 -6.12
N VAL A 287 -4.67 -7.72 -6.05
CA VAL A 287 -5.64 -7.61 -7.13
C VAL A 287 -6.66 -6.51 -6.78
N GLU A 288 -7.35 -5.97 -7.78
CA GLU A 288 -8.45 -5.04 -7.54
C GLU A 288 -9.54 -5.65 -6.65
N SER A 289 -10.22 -4.80 -5.88
CA SER A 289 -11.24 -5.22 -4.93
C SER A 289 -12.27 -6.16 -5.59
N PRO A 290 -12.61 -7.30 -4.95
CA PRO A 290 -13.61 -8.22 -5.48
C PRO A 290 -15.03 -7.68 -5.35
N PHE A 291 -15.28 -6.64 -4.55
CA PHE A 291 -16.63 -6.11 -4.34
C PHE A 291 -17.08 -5.19 -5.47
N LEU A 292 -18.21 -5.53 -6.11
CA LEU A 292 -18.87 -4.66 -7.08
C LEU A 292 -19.45 -3.43 -6.39
N GLN A 293 -19.29 -2.26 -7.01
CA GLN A 293 -20.08 -1.10 -6.65
C GLN A 293 -21.51 -1.29 -7.16
N LEU A 294 -22.41 -1.64 -6.25
CA LEU A 294 -23.84 -1.77 -6.55
C LEU A 294 -24.42 -0.36 -6.72
N ALA A 295 -24.63 0.05 -7.98
CA ALA A 295 -25.28 1.31 -8.30
C ALA A 295 -26.72 1.32 -7.73
N ALA A 296 -27.22 2.52 -7.40
CA ALA A 296 -28.64 2.69 -7.19
C ALA A 296 -29.38 2.25 -8.47
N PRO A 297 -30.49 1.50 -8.37
CA PRO A 297 -31.24 1.09 -9.55
C PRO A 297 -31.59 2.34 -10.36
N GLY A 298 -31.08 2.43 -11.58
CA GLY A 298 -31.50 3.45 -12.53
C GLY A 298 -32.99 3.30 -12.78
N GLY A 299 -33.72 4.41 -12.79
CA GLY A 299 -35.14 4.42 -13.14
C GLY A 299 -35.29 3.98 -14.59
N GLY A 300 -35.44 2.68 -14.82
CA GLY A 300 -35.93 2.17 -16.08
C GLY A 300 -37.41 2.52 -16.22
N ASP A 301 -37.85 2.78 -17.44
CA ASP A 301 -39.24 3.16 -17.74
C ASP A 301 -40.26 2.06 -17.34
N ASP A 302 -39.80 0.82 -17.16
CA ASP A 302 -40.59 -0.32 -16.70
C ASP A 302 -40.49 -0.50 -15.17
N ALA A 303 -41.57 -0.15 -14.46
CA ALA A 303 -41.66 -0.23 -13.00
C ALA A 303 -41.47 -1.65 -12.45
N THR A 304 -41.87 -2.68 -13.19
CA THR A 304 -41.72 -4.09 -12.79
C THR A 304 -40.28 -4.56 -12.88
N ALA A 305 -39.59 -4.22 -13.98
CA ALA A 305 -38.17 -4.50 -14.14
C ALA A 305 -37.32 -3.73 -13.12
N ALA A 306 -37.68 -2.47 -12.83
CA ALA A 306 -37.03 -1.65 -11.82
C ALA A 306 -37.17 -2.24 -10.40
N ALA A 307 -38.36 -2.72 -10.04
CA ALA A 307 -38.61 -3.37 -8.75
C ALA A 307 -37.81 -4.68 -8.60
N ALA A 308 -37.77 -5.51 -9.65
CA ALA A 308 -36.97 -6.74 -9.65
C ALA A 308 -35.46 -6.45 -9.54
N ALA A 309 -34.97 -5.43 -10.26
CA ALA A 309 -33.57 -4.99 -10.17
C ALA A 309 -33.22 -4.46 -8.77
N ALA A 310 -34.13 -3.70 -8.14
CA ALA A 310 -33.96 -3.22 -6.78
C ALA A 310 -33.91 -4.37 -5.75
N ALA A 311 -34.80 -5.37 -5.87
CA ALA A 311 -34.79 -6.54 -5.01
C ALA A 311 -33.50 -7.38 -5.17
N ALA A 312 -33.04 -7.55 -6.41
CA ALA A 312 -31.77 -8.22 -6.69
C ALA A 312 -30.56 -7.44 -6.13
N ALA A 313 -30.56 -6.11 -6.26
CA ALA A 313 -29.52 -5.26 -5.69
C ALA A 313 -29.48 -5.33 -4.16
N GLU A 314 -30.64 -5.34 -3.49
CA GLU A 314 -30.72 -5.48 -2.03
C GLU A 314 -30.24 -6.86 -1.57
N THR A 315 -30.57 -7.92 -2.31
CA THR A 315 -30.07 -9.27 -2.02
C THR A 315 -28.55 -9.34 -2.13
N ARG A 316 -27.98 -8.78 -3.21
CA ARG A 316 -26.52 -8.66 -3.38
C ARG A 316 -25.89 -7.84 -2.26
N ARG A 317 -26.54 -6.75 -1.83
CA ARG A 317 -26.05 -5.89 -0.75
C ARG A 317 -25.98 -6.65 0.58
N LYS A 318 -26.99 -7.45 0.90
CA LYS A 318 -27.00 -8.32 2.08
C LYS A 318 -25.90 -9.39 2.00
N ALA A 319 -25.72 -10.00 0.84
CA ALA A 319 -24.65 -10.97 0.61
C ALA A 319 -23.25 -10.34 0.76
N GLN A 320 -23.01 -9.17 0.16
CA GLN A 320 -21.77 -8.42 0.36
C GLN A 320 -21.55 -8.08 1.84
N ALA A 321 -22.59 -7.62 2.55
CA ALA A 321 -22.50 -7.27 3.97
C ALA A 321 -22.10 -8.47 4.85
N ALA A 322 -22.55 -9.68 4.52
CA ALA A 322 -22.15 -10.90 5.23
C ALA A 322 -20.66 -11.25 5.05
N LEU A 323 -20.05 -10.82 3.94
CA LEU A 323 -18.62 -11.01 3.65
C LEU A 323 -17.74 -9.89 4.19
N ARG A 324 -18.32 -8.75 4.60
CA ARG A 324 -17.56 -7.65 5.19
C ARG A 324 -17.06 -8.03 6.57
N ASP A 325 -15.81 -7.70 6.83
CA ASP A 325 -15.24 -7.67 8.17
C ASP A 325 -15.46 -6.29 8.78
N GLN A 326 -15.77 -6.25 10.06
CA GLN A 326 -16.09 -5.01 10.78
C GLN A 326 -14.85 -4.14 11.03
N ASP A 327 -13.67 -4.75 11.01
CA ASP A 327 -12.39 -4.16 11.41
C ASP A 327 -11.43 -4.01 10.22
N SER A 328 -11.70 -4.59 9.04
CA SER A 328 -10.82 -4.43 7.88
C SER A 328 -11.47 -4.63 6.51
N ASP A 329 -11.26 -3.69 5.59
CA ASP A 329 -11.56 -3.87 4.17
C ASP A 329 -10.68 -4.97 3.54
N GLY A 330 -9.43 -5.12 3.99
CA GLY A 330 -8.53 -6.19 3.52
C GLY A 330 -8.99 -7.57 3.96
N LEU A 331 -9.41 -7.73 5.23
CA LEU A 331 -10.01 -8.99 5.68
C LEU A 331 -11.36 -9.26 5.01
N SER A 332 -12.10 -8.23 4.60
CA SER A 332 -13.31 -8.40 3.79
C SER A 332 -12.98 -9.03 2.43
N ALA A 333 -11.90 -8.60 1.77
CA ALA A 333 -11.43 -9.20 0.51
C ALA A 333 -10.97 -10.65 0.72
N LEU A 334 -10.27 -10.94 1.82
CA LEU A 334 -9.89 -12.30 2.19
C LEU A 334 -11.11 -13.20 2.43
N ARG A 335 -12.12 -12.73 3.18
CA ARG A 335 -13.37 -13.47 3.41
C ARG A 335 -14.10 -13.77 2.11
N ALA A 336 -14.14 -12.82 1.18
CA ALA A 336 -14.70 -13.02 -0.15
C ALA A 336 -13.95 -14.12 -0.94
N LEU A 337 -12.61 -14.13 -0.88
CA LEU A 337 -11.78 -15.17 -1.49
C LEU A 337 -12.00 -16.55 -0.85
N CYS A 338 -12.00 -16.65 0.47
CA CYS A 338 -12.29 -17.89 1.20
C CYS A 338 -13.67 -18.44 0.84
N ALA A 339 -14.69 -17.58 0.81
CA ALA A 339 -16.06 -17.97 0.44
C ALA A 339 -16.15 -18.43 -1.02
N TYR A 340 -15.45 -17.77 -1.94
CA TYR A 340 -15.39 -18.17 -3.35
C TYR A 340 -14.76 -19.56 -3.52
N LEU A 341 -13.66 -19.84 -2.81
CA LEU A 341 -13.02 -21.15 -2.79
C LEU A 341 -13.93 -22.23 -2.19
N ALA A 342 -14.65 -21.91 -1.11
CA ALA A 342 -15.60 -22.83 -0.48
C ALA A 342 -16.78 -23.21 -1.39
N HIS A 343 -17.20 -22.30 -2.27
CA HIS A 343 -18.22 -22.55 -3.30
C HIS A 343 -17.62 -23.11 -4.61
N GLY A 344 -16.41 -23.67 -4.56
CA GLY A 344 -15.81 -24.35 -5.71
C GLY A 344 -15.46 -23.42 -6.87
N ARG A 345 -15.18 -22.13 -6.60
CA ARG A 345 -14.88 -21.10 -7.60
C ARG A 345 -16.03 -20.83 -8.58
N ASP A 346 -17.28 -21.00 -8.13
CA ASP A 346 -18.46 -20.74 -8.95
C ASP A 346 -18.65 -19.24 -9.25
N ALA A 347 -18.56 -18.89 -10.54
CA ALA A 347 -18.80 -17.53 -11.02
C ALA A 347 -20.26 -17.08 -10.87
N GLY A 348 -21.22 -18.02 -10.90
CA GLY A 348 -22.64 -17.74 -10.68
C GLY A 348 -22.91 -17.28 -9.25
N TRP A 349 -22.38 -18.01 -8.27
CA TRP A 349 -22.38 -17.61 -6.86
C TRP A 349 -21.72 -16.25 -6.66
N ALA A 350 -20.53 -16.00 -7.25
CA ALA A 350 -19.84 -14.73 -7.12
C ALA A 350 -20.70 -13.55 -7.64
N ALA A 351 -21.36 -13.73 -8.79
CA ALA A 351 -22.29 -12.73 -9.32
C ALA A 351 -23.51 -12.51 -8.41
N GLY A 352 -24.08 -13.58 -7.85
CA GLY A 352 -25.17 -13.53 -6.88
C GLY A 352 -24.78 -12.83 -5.57
N ALA A 353 -23.54 -12.97 -5.13
CA ALA A 353 -22.96 -12.28 -3.98
C ALA A 353 -22.52 -10.84 -4.27
N GLY A 354 -22.63 -10.37 -5.52
CA GLY A 354 -22.18 -9.05 -5.93
C GLY A 354 -20.65 -8.92 -5.95
N LEU A 355 -19.93 -9.94 -6.42
CA LEU A 355 -18.48 -9.97 -6.52
C LEU A 355 -17.98 -10.08 -7.96
N HIS A 356 -16.76 -9.60 -8.20
CA HIS A 356 -16.01 -9.79 -9.43
C HIS A 356 -15.34 -11.16 -9.44
N ALA A 357 -15.95 -12.14 -10.13
CA ALA A 357 -15.38 -13.47 -10.31
C ALA A 357 -13.97 -13.43 -10.92
N ARG A 358 -13.72 -12.50 -11.85
CA ARG A 358 -12.40 -12.32 -12.48
C ARG A 358 -11.31 -11.95 -11.46
N HIS A 359 -11.57 -10.96 -10.60
CA HIS A 359 -10.60 -10.53 -9.59
C HIS A 359 -10.32 -11.63 -8.56
N LEU A 360 -11.36 -12.38 -8.19
CA LEU A 360 -11.22 -13.54 -7.32
C LEU A 360 -10.37 -14.64 -7.95
N GLU A 361 -10.60 -14.94 -9.23
CA GLU A 361 -9.84 -15.94 -9.97
C GLU A 361 -8.37 -15.54 -10.16
N GLU A 362 -8.11 -14.26 -10.45
CA GLU A 362 -6.76 -13.69 -10.47
C GLU A 362 -6.08 -13.81 -9.09
N ALA A 363 -6.81 -13.55 -8.00
CA ALA A 363 -6.30 -13.74 -6.63
C ALA A 363 -6.02 -15.22 -6.30
N VAL A 364 -6.83 -16.18 -6.80
CA VAL A 364 -6.57 -17.62 -6.66
C VAL A 364 -5.27 -17.99 -7.39
N ALA A 365 -5.09 -17.53 -8.62
CA ALA A 365 -3.88 -17.79 -9.40
C ALA A 365 -2.63 -17.22 -8.70
N LEU A 366 -2.71 -16.00 -8.17
CA LEU A 366 -1.63 -15.36 -7.44
C LEU A 366 -1.32 -16.08 -6.11
N ARG A 367 -2.34 -16.52 -5.37
CA ARG A 367 -2.16 -17.34 -4.16
C ARG A 367 -1.38 -18.61 -4.47
N ALA A 368 -1.75 -19.32 -5.54
CA ALA A 368 -1.05 -20.53 -5.97
C ALA A 368 0.41 -20.24 -6.39
N GLN A 369 0.65 -19.12 -7.06
CA GLN A 369 2.01 -18.69 -7.40
C GLN A 369 2.85 -18.38 -6.14
N LEU A 370 2.31 -17.59 -5.20
CA LEU A 370 3.01 -17.25 -3.96
C LEU A 370 3.32 -18.46 -3.11
N ALA A 371 2.37 -19.39 -2.98
CA ALA A 371 2.60 -20.66 -2.28
C ALA A 371 3.76 -21.45 -2.90
N ARG A 372 3.81 -21.55 -4.24
CA ARG A 372 4.93 -22.22 -4.95
C ARG A 372 6.27 -21.52 -4.75
N VAL A 373 6.30 -20.18 -4.76
CA VAL A 373 7.55 -19.43 -4.56
C VAL A 373 8.06 -19.61 -3.13
N LEU A 374 7.17 -19.56 -2.13
CA LEU A 374 7.53 -19.75 -0.72
C LEU A 374 8.00 -21.19 -0.43
N THR A 375 7.47 -22.20 -1.11
CA THR A 375 7.93 -23.59 -0.95
C THR A 375 9.23 -23.87 -1.71
N ALA A 376 9.44 -23.24 -2.86
CA ALA A 376 10.65 -23.43 -3.68
C ALA A 376 11.87 -22.66 -3.15
N CYS A 377 11.66 -21.47 -2.59
CA CYS A 377 12.71 -20.65 -1.98
C CYS A 377 12.41 -20.52 -0.48
N PRO A 378 12.90 -21.44 0.38
CA PRO A 378 12.87 -21.20 1.82
C PRO A 378 13.64 -19.91 2.06
N VAL A 379 12.89 -18.90 2.46
CA VAL A 379 13.39 -17.54 2.55
C VAL A 379 14.42 -17.51 3.70
N ASP A 380 15.70 -17.40 3.35
CA ASP A 380 16.79 -17.26 4.32
C ASP A 380 16.47 -16.12 5.31
N GLY A 381 16.34 -16.45 6.58
CA GLY A 381 15.99 -15.50 7.64
C GLY A 381 14.57 -15.61 8.20
N LEU A 382 13.75 -16.57 7.74
CA LEU A 382 12.48 -16.85 8.43
C LEU A 382 12.65 -17.59 9.76
N GLY A 383 13.74 -18.34 10.01
CA GLY A 383 13.97 -19.06 11.28
C GLY A 383 13.66 -20.57 11.18
N GLY A 384 14.08 -21.36 12.18
CA GLY A 384 14.03 -22.83 12.14
C GLY A 384 12.63 -23.46 12.23
N ASP A 385 11.66 -22.81 12.88
CA ASP A 385 10.31 -23.34 13.09
C ASP A 385 9.41 -23.30 11.83
N HIS A 386 9.90 -22.73 10.74
CA HIS A 386 9.10 -22.40 9.55
C HIS A 386 9.01 -23.53 8.53
N ALA A 387 9.91 -24.51 8.58
CA ALA A 387 9.95 -25.61 7.62
C ALA A 387 8.66 -26.44 7.62
N VAL A 388 8.04 -26.65 8.79
CA VAL A 388 6.80 -27.44 8.94
C VAL A 388 5.59 -26.68 8.38
N SER A 389 5.50 -25.36 8.63
CA SER A 389 4.40 -24.54 8.11
C SER A 389 4.53 -24.27 6.60
N LEU A 390 5.76 -24.23 6.07
CA LEU A 390 6.02 -24.12 4.62
C LEU A 390 5.67 -25.42 3.90
N ALA A 391 5.95 -26.58 4.48
CA ALA A 391 5.59 -27.88 3.89
C ALA A 391 4.07 -28.12 3.81
N ALA A 392 3.28 -27.46 4.67
CA ALA A 392 1.82 -27.57 4.72
C ALA A 392 1.07 -26.52 3.87
N LEU A 393 1.78 -25.61 3.19
CA LEU A 393 1.18 -24.58 2.35
C LEU A 393 0.59 -25.18 1.07
N ASP A 394 -0.73 -25.06 0.92
CA ASP A 394 -1.44 -25.47 -0.29
C ASP A 394 -2.23 -24.28 -0.86
N GLY A 395 -1.72 -23.72 -1.96
CA GLY A 395 -2.36 -22.58 -2.62
C GLY A 395 -3.67 -22.91 -3.35
N VAL A 396 -4.03 -24.20 -3.46
CA VAL A 396 -5.19 -24.69 -4.22
C VAL A 396 -6.33 -25.10 -3.28
N LYS A 397 -6.03 -25.61 -2.09
CA LYS A 397 -7.05 -26.06 -1.14
C LYS A 397 -7.95 -24.91 -0.66
N PRO A 398 -9.27 -25.15 -0.46
CA PRO A 398 -10.15 -24.18 0.19
C PRO A 398 -9.65 -23.83 1.59
N LEU A 399 -9.56 -22.53 1.85
CA LEU A 399 -9.12 -21.97 3.13
C LEU A 399 -10.35 -21.58 3.96
N PRO A 400 -10.48 -22.03 5.22
CA PRO A 400 -11.54 -21.55 6.10
C PRO A 400 -11.43 -20.04 6.33
N ALA A 401 -12.55 -19.38 6.64
CA ALA A 401 -12.52 -17.99 7.06
C ALA A 401 -11.65 -17.83 8.32
N PRO A 402 -10.82 -16.78 8.41
CA PRO A 402 -9.91 -16.60 9.54
C PRO A 402 -10.70 -16.39 10.83
N GLY A 403 -10.36 -17.16 11.86
CA GLY A 403 -10.83 -16.92 13.23
C GLY A 403 -10.28 -15.60 13.80
N PRO A 404 -10.80 -15.13 14.94
CA PRO A 404 -10.44 -13.82 15.50
C PRO A 404 -8.93 -13.67 15.80
N ALA A 405 -8.28 -14.71 16.31
CA ALA A 405 -6.84 -14.68 16.61
C ALA A 405 -5.99 -14.53 15.33
N VAL A 406 -6.35 -15.23 14.25
CA VAL A 406 -5.68 -15.12 12.95
C VAL A 406 -5.95 -13.76 12.33
N ALA A 407 -7.19 -13.27 12.39
CA ALA A 407 -7.56 -11.94 11.91
C ALA A 407 -6.73 -10.84 12.59
N ASP A 408 -6.56 -10.89 13.91
CA ASP A 408 -5.73 -9.93 14.65
C ASP A 408 -4.24 -9.99 14.26
N ALA A 409 -3.70 -11.20 14.07
CA ALA A 409 -2.33 -11.37 13.59
C ALA A 409 -2.16 -10.83 12.16
N LEU A 410 -3.14 -11.04 11.29
CA LEU A 410 -3.14 -10.47 9.95
C LEU A 410 -3.22 -8.93 9.97
N ARG A 411 -4.01 -8.33 10.86
CA ARG A 411 -4.04 -6.86 11.01
C ARG A 411 -2.68 -6.29 11.46
N ARG A 412 -1.97 -6.98 12.37
CA ARG A 412 -0.58 -6.63 12.72
C ARG A 412 0.38 -6.80 11.53
N ALA A 413 0.21 -7.87 10.75
CA ALA A 413 0.97 -8.06 9.52
C ALA A 413 0.71 -6.95 8.48
N MET A 414 -0.53 -6.50 8.34
CA MET A 414 -0.85 -5.34 7.49
C MET A 414 -0.14 -4.09 8.02
N LEU A 415 -0.10 -3.84 9.33
CA LEU A 415 0.68 -2.71 9.86
C LEU A 415 2.17 -2.80 9.47
N ALA A 416 2.76 -4.00 9.45
CA ALA A 416 4.15 -4.18 9.04
C ALA A 416 4.41 -3.81 7.56
N GLY A 417 3.42 -3.97 6.68
CA GLY A 417 3.52 -3.60 5.27
C GLY A 417 3.25 -2.12 4.97
N TRP A 418 2.49 -1.44 5.85
CA TRP A 418 2.13 -0.03 5.68
C TRP A 418 2.38 0.82 6.93
N PRO A 419 3.58 0.76 7.54
CA PRO A 419 3.86 1.47 8.80
C PRO A 419 3.68 2.99 8.67
N ASP A 420 3.94 3.56 7.50
CA ASP A 420 3.80 4.99 7.16
C ASP A 420 2.35 5.41 6.84
N ARG A 421 1.41 4.46 6.65
CA ARG A 421 0.02 4.75 6.28
C ARG A 421 -0.95 4.59 7.43
N VAL A 422 -0.62 5.22 8.55
CA VAL A 422 -1.44 5.22 9.76
C VAL A 422 -2.16 6.56 9.88
N ALA A 423 -3.43 6.55 10.29
CA ALA A 423 -4.19 7.76 10.54
C ALA A 423 -4.95 7.69 11.87
N ARG A 424 -4.99 8.83 12.58
CA ARG A 424 -5.69 9.01 13.86
C ARG A 424 -6.93 9.86 13.66
N ARG A 425 -8.07 9.40 14.18
CA ARG A 425 -9.34 10.12 14.12
C ARG A 425 -9.23 11.43 14.89
N GLN A 426 -9.57 12.55 14.26
CA GLN A 426 -9.61 13.85 14.93
C GLN A 426 -10.94 14.01 15.65
N ARG A 427 -10.89 14.51 16.90
CA ARG A 427 -12.05 14.83 17.75
C ARG A 427 -11.93 16.25 18.33
N SER A 428 -11.46 17.24 17.57
CA SER A 428 -11.25 18.60 18.09
C SER A 428 -12.58 19.33 18.35
N ALA A 429 -12.61 20.18 19.39
CA ALA A 429 -13.76 21.03 19.72
C ALA A 429 -14.09 22.03 18.60
N GLU A 430 -13.06 22.56 17.91
CA GLU A 430 -13.18 23.39 16.71
C GLU A 430 -13.84 22.67 15.54
N TYR A 431 -13.68 21.34 15.41
CA TYR A 431 -14.36 20.54 14.39
C TYR A 431 -15.87 20.41 14.69
N LEU A 432 -16.24 20.25 15.97
CA LEU A 432 -17.64 20.26 16.38
C LEU A 432 -18.27 21.65 16.24
N ALA A 433 -17.48 22.73 16.40
CA ALA A 433 -17.90 24.11 16.18
C ALA A 433 -18.03 24.46 14.69
N GLY A 434 -17.03 24.11 13.85
CA GLY A 434 -17.05 24.36 12.41
C GLY A 434 -18.12 23.58 11.65
N GLN A 435 -18.53 22.39 12.14
CA GLN A 435 -19.72 21.69 11.64
C GLN A 435 -21.02 22.49 11.84
N ARG A 436 -21.09 23.34 12.87
CA ARG A 436 -22.27 24.17 13.16
C ARG A 436 -22.27 25.47 12.36
N GLU A 437 -21.11 26.06 12.09
CA GLU A 437 -20.98 27.34 11.38
C GLU A 437 -21.08 27.23 9.86
N GLN A 438 -20.60 26.14 9.24
CA GLN A 438 -20.57 26.03 7.77
C GLN A 438 -21.88 25.50 7.13
N GLY A 439 -22.95 25.27 7.89
CA GLY A 439 -24.23 24.75 7.35
C GLY A 439 -24.16 23.38 6.65
N TYR A 440 -22.97 22.78 6.56
CA TYR A 440 -22.74 21.48 5.96
C TYR A 440 -22.89 20.38 7.00
N SER A 441 -23.94 19.58 6.86
CA SER A 441 -24.07 18.25 7.47
C SER A 441 -23.03 17.27 6.90
N SER A 442 -21.74 17.56 7.08
CA SER A 442 -20.67 16.65 6.71
C SER A 442 -20.57 15.56 7.77
N ARG A 443 -21.41 14.52 7.68
CA ARG A 443 -21.29 13.24 8.42
C ARG A 443 -19.95 12.51 8.21
N ALA A 444 -19.03 13.09 7.46
CA ALA A 444 -17.80 12.46 7.06
C ALA A 444 -16.73 12.59 8.13
N VAL A 445 -16.17 11.44 8.49
CA VAL A 445 -15.21 11.32 9.57
C VAL A 445 -13.84 11.78 9.10
N ARG A 446 -13.25 12.71 9.87
CA ARG A 446 -11.95 13.33 9.61
C ARG A 446 -10.82 12.61 10.36
N TYR A 447 -9.70 12.40 9.70
CA TYR A 447 -8.49 11.78 10.24
C TYR A 447 -7.26 12.65 9.96
N GLN A 448 -6.27 12.56 10.84
CA GLN A 448 -4.91 13.05 10.61
C GLN A 448 -4.05 11.86 10.19
N ALA A 449 -3.52 11.86 8.97
CA ALA A 449 -2.57 10.84 8.55
C ALA A 449 -1.16 11.15 9.08
N ALA A 450 -0.38 10.10 9.33
CA ALA A 450 0.94 10.20 9.95
C ALA A 450 1.91 11.03 9.13
N GLU A 451 1.86 10.92 7.80
CA GLU A 451 2.79 11.60 6.89
C GLU A 451 2.22 12.88 6.24
N LEU A 452 1.00 13.30 6.59
CA LEU A 452 0.33 14.48 6.00
C LEU A 452 -0.07 15.49 7.07
N GLU A 453 -0.02 16.77 6.74
CA GLU A 453 -0.57 17.85 7.59
C GLU A 453 -2.05 18.08 7.32
N GLU A 454 -2.45 18.03 6.07
CA GLU A 454 -3.85 18.18 5.71
C GLU A 454 -4.69 16.99 6.21
N PRO A 455 -5.97 17.23 6.53
CA PRO A 455 -6.85 16.17 6.98
C PRO A 455 -7.31 15.26 5.83
N VAL A 456 -7.45 13.98 6.14
CA VAL A 456 -7.97 12.96 5.22
C VAL A 456 -9.31 12.40 5.70
N PHE A 457 -10.11 11.85 4.78
CA PHE A 457 -11.46 11.39 5.07
C PHE A 457 -11.64 9.92 4.74
N LEU A 458 -12.42 9.21 5.53
CA LEU A 458 -12.73 7.80 5.26
C LEU A 458 -13.61 7.68 4.01
N HIS A 459 -13.21 6.82 3.05
CA HIS A 459 -14.00 6.61 1.85
C HIS A 459 -15.37 5.98 2.17
N PRO A 460 -16.49 6.47 1.59
CA PRO A 460 -17.84 5.95 1.90
C PRO A 460 -18.08 4.48 1.56
N LEU A 461 -17.29 3.92 0.64
CA LEU A 461 -17.37 2.49 0.28
C LEU A 461 -16.67 1.55 1.26
N SER A 462 -15.92 2.08 2.23
CA SER A 462 -15.29 1.26 3.26
C SER A 462 -16.34 0.63 4.18
N GLY A 463 -16.15 -0.63 4.56
CA GLY A 463 -17.01 -1.32 5.53
C GLY A 463 -17.02 -0.61 6.90
N LEU A 464 -15.92 0.08 7.22
CA LEU A 464 -15.71 0.77 8.49
C LEU A 464 -16.37 2.15 8.54
N HIS A 465 -16.96 2.63 7.44
CA HIS A 465 -17.59 3.96 7.40
C HIS A 465 -18.70 4.14 8.44
N ARG A 466 -19.40 3.05 8.80
CA ARG A 466 -20.47 3.08 9.83
C ARG A 466 -19.93 3.13 11.26
N ALA A 467 -18.79 2.49 11.51
CA ALA A 467 -18.15 2.39 12.82
C ALA A 467 -16.68 2.81 12.70
N PRO A 468 -16.39 4.11 12.51
CA PRO A 468 -15.05 4.59 12.24
C PRO A 468 -14.11 4.36 13.45
N PRO A 469 -12.98 3.67 13.30
CA PRO A 469 -12.07 3.39 14.42
C PRO A 469 -11.32 4.65 14.89
N ALA A 470 -10.67 4.57 16.07
CA ALA A 470 -9.85 5.68 16.57
C ALA A 470 -8.51 5.81 15.82
N PHE A 471 -7.90 4.67 15.52
CA PHE A 471 -6.72 4.56 14.67
C PHE A 471 -7.03 3.60 13.52
N LEU A 472 -6.51 3.93 12.34
CA LEU A 472 -6.62 3.08 11.17
C LEU A 472 -5.33 3.05 10.37
N LEU A 473 -5.18 1.97 9.63
CA LEU A 473 -4.26 1.79 8.52
C LEU A 473 -5.02 2.03 7.22
N TYR A 474 -4.37 2.57 6.18
CA TYR A 474 -4.95 2.67 4.83
C TYR A 474 -3.96 2.21 3.77
N THR A 475 -4.45 1.60 2.69
CA THR A 475 -3.59 1.18 1.56
C THR A 475 -3.48 2.27 0.50
N ASP A 476 -4.58 2.99 0.27
CA ASP A 476 -4.69 3.95 -0.82
C ASP A 476 -5.14 5.32 -0.30
N LEU A 477 -4.56 6.36 -0.90
CA LEU A 477 -4.89 7.75 -0.64
C LEU A 477 -5.16 8.46 -1.97
N VAL A 478 -6.41 8.88 -2.16
CA VAL A 478 -6.87 9.47 -3.42
C VAL A 478 -7.51 10.83 -3.17
N ARG A 479 -6.98 11.86 -3.83
CA ARG A 479 -7.62 13.19 -3.90
C ARG A 479 -8.76 13.18 -4.91
N THR A 480 -9.91 13.63 -4.45
CA THR A 480 -11.05 13.97 -5.29
C THR A 480 -11.23 15.48 -5.32
N ALA A 481 -12.08 15.98 -6.22
CA ALA A 481 -12.39 17.42 -6.32
C ALA A 481 -12.87 18.03 -4.99
N LYS A 482 -13.49 17.22 -4.10
CA LYS A 482 -13.97 17.71 -2.81
C LYS A 482 -12.92 17.67 -1.70
N ARG A 483 -12.19 16.55 -1.58
CA ARG A 483 -11.23 16.26 -0.49
C ARG A 483 -10.43 14.98 -0.71
N PRO A 484 -9.31 14.78 -0.01
CA PRO A 484 -8.59 13.51 0.01
C PRO A 484 -9.32 12.42 0.80
N TYR A 485 -9.40 11.23 0.21
CA TYR A 485 -10.00 10.04 0.80
C TYR A 485 -8.98 8.92 1.00
N VAL A 486 -9.09 8.23 2.13
CA VAL A 486 -8.38 6.98 2.41
C VAL A 486 -9.28 5.77 2.14
N SER A 487 -8.73 4.74 1.50
CA SER A 487 -9.41 3.46 1.21
C SER A 487 -8.53 2.26 1.54
N GLY A 488 -9.13 1.06 1.54
CA GLY A 488 -8.46 -0.18 1.99
C GLY A 488 -8.13 -0.12 3.47
N VAL A 489 -9.13 0.23 4.28
CA VAL A 489 -8.93 0.63 5.67
C VAL A 489 -8.95 -0.56 6.61
N THR A 490 -8.05 -0.58 7.58
CA THR A 490 -7.99 -1.57 8.67
C THR A 490 -7.91 -0.87 10.01
N ALA A 491 -8.79 -1.23 10.95
CA ALA A 491 -8.76 -0.75 12.32
C ALA A 491 -7.51 -1.24 13.05
N LEU A 492 -6.85 -0.31 13.75
CA LEU A 492 -5.56 -0.51 14.37
C LEU A 492 -5.63 -0.31 15.89
N ASP A 493 -4.98 -1.19 16.65
CA ASP A 493 -4.66 -0.94 18.06
C ASP A 493 -3.31 -0.16 18.13
N PRO A 494 -3.29 1.04 18.74
CA PRO A 494 -2.08 1.84 18.86
C PRO A 494 -0.95 1.15 19.64
N ALA A 495 -1.25 0.14 20.48
CA ALA A 495 -0.23 -0.61 21.21
C ALA A 495 0.71 -1.42 20.30
N TRP A 496 0.31 -1.68 19.05
CA TRP A 496 1.14 -2.45 18.10
C TRP A 496 2.22 -1.59 17.43
N LEU A 497 2.05 -0.26 17.38
CA LEU A 497 2.94 0.65 16.65
C LEU A 497 4.39 0.61 17.14
N PRO A 498 4.69 0.65 18.45
CA PRO A 498 6.08 0.60 18.92
C PRO A 498 6.81 -0.68 18.56
N ALA A 499 6.09 -1.81 18.44
CA ALA A 499 6.69 -3.11 18.14
C ALA A 499 6.83 -3.34 16.63
N THR A 500 5.83 -2.97 15.84
CA THR A 500 5.78 -3.28 14.40
C THR A 500 6.32 -2.14 13.52
N ALA A 501 6.14 -0.88 13.94
CA ALA A 501 6.53 0.33 13.20
C ALA A 501 7.57 1.16 13.96
N ALA A 502 8.54 0.48 14.59
CA ALA A 502 9.58 1.11 15.42
C ALA A 502 10.38 2.20 14.69
N ALA A 503 10.59 2.06 13.37
CA ALA A 503 11.31 3.04 12.55
C ALA A 503 10.65 4.43 12.50
N LEU A 504 9.34 4.51 12.79
CA LEU A 504 8.58 5.77 12.83
C LEU A 504 8.24 6.19 14.27
N CYS A 505 8.79 5.48 15.26
CA CYS A 505 8.63 5.80 16.67
C CYS A 505 9.88 6.52 17.19
N SER A 506 9.67 7.51 18.05
CA SER A 506 10.75 8.14 18.83
C SER A 506 10.58 7.79 20.31
N LEU A 507 11.67 7.30 20.91
CA LEU A 507 11.74 6.94 22.33
C LEU A 507 12.28 8.13 23.13
N SER A 508 11.65 8.42 24.26
CA SER A 508 12.18 9.32 25.28
C SER A 508 13.38 8.71 26.02
N ALA A 509 14.01 9.47 26.92
CA ALA A 509 14.96 8.90 27.88
C ALA A 509 14.30 7.83 28.77
N PRO A 510 15.07 6.85 29.30
CA PRO A 510 14.54 5.85 30.22
C PRO A 510 13.78 6.48 31.38
N LEU A 511 12.58 5.97 31.65
CA LEU A 511 11.78 6.40 32.80
C LEU A 511 12.44 5.95 34.11
N PRO A 512 12.44 6.80 35.15
CA PRO A 512 13.03 6.43 36.45
C PRO A 512 12.22 5.35 37.19
N ALA A 513 10.92 5.22 36.87
CA ALA A 513 10.04 4.19 37.41
C ALA A 513 9.05 3.70 36.32
N PRO A 514 8.86 2.38 36.13
CA PRO A 514 9.50 1.28 36.85
C PRO A 514 10.99 1.13 36.50
N ALA A 515 11.77 0.62 37.45
CA ALA A 515 13.21 0.45 37.28
C ALA A 515 13.56 -0.49 36.11
N PRO A 516 14.73 -0.32 35.47
CA PRO A 516 15.19 -1.22 34.43
C PRO A 516 15.28 -2.66 34.92
N PHE A 517 14.97 -3.61 34.04
CA PHE A 517 14.91 -5.03 34.37
C PHE A 517 15.43 -5.89 33.22
N TYR A 518 16.00 -7.04 33.54
CA TYR A 518 16.39 -8.03 32.54
C TYR A 518 15.18 -8.89 32.14
N SER A 519 14.97 -9.06 30.83
CA SER A 519 13.92 -9.93 30.29
C SER A 519 14.55 -11.18 29.65
N PRO A 520 14.33 -12.38 30.22
CA PRO A 520 14.85 -13.62 29.64
C PRO A 520 14.32 -13.89 28.23
N ALA A 521 13.06 -13.50 27.95
CA ALA A 521 12.43 -13.72 26.65
C ALA A 521 13.04 -12.85 25.52
N ARG A 522 13.57 -11.67 25.85
CA ARG A 522 14.21 -10.76 24.88
C ARG A 522 15.74 -10.77 24.97
N ASP A 523 16.28 -11.56 25.89
CA ASP A 523 17.70 -11.65 26.21
C ASP A 523 18.39 -10.26 26.33
N ALA A 524 17.73 -9.34 27.03
CA ALA A 524 18.20 -7.95 27.12
C ALA A 524 17.72 -7.27 28.41
N VAL A 525 18.51 -6.31 28.87
CA VAL A 525 18.09 -5.35 29.91
C VAL A 525 17.25 -4.25 29.28
N LEU A 526 16.01 -4.14 29.75
CA LEU A 526 15.01 -3.21 29.23
C LEU A 526 14.70 -2.11 30.25
N ALA A 527 14.36 -0.93 29.73
CA ALA A 527 13.73 0.14 30.48
C ALA A 527 12.43 0.57 29.82
N TRP A 528 11.58 1.24 30.61
CA TRP A 528 10.34 1.79 30.11
C TRP A 528 10.58 3.17 29.50
N HIS A 529 10.00 3.41 28.33
CA HIS A 529 10.09 4.67 27.62
C HIS A 529 8.69 5.18 27.28
N GLU A 530 8.51 6.49 27.32
CA GLU A 530 7.43 7.14 26.58
C GLU A 530 7.77 7.10 25.10
N VAL A 531 6.75 6.81 24.29
CA VAL A 531 6.89 6.62 22.84
C VAL A 531 5.99 7.61 22.13
N THR A 532 6.54 8.27 21.12
CA THR A 532 5.78 9.09 20.18
C THR A 532 5.86 8.49 18.79
N PHE A 533 4.80 8.63 18.00
CA PHE A 533 4.71 8.06 16.65
C PHE A 533 4.44 9.12 15.58
N GLY A 534 5.18 9.01 14.47
CA GLY A 534 5.05 9.82 13.27
C GLY A 534 5.42 11.29 13.48
N ARG A 535 5.32 12.09 12.41
CA ARG A 535 5.66 13.52 12.42
C ARG A 535 4.88 14.36 13.44
N HIS A 536 3.68 13.88 13.80
CA HIS A 536 2.76 14.57 14.70
C HIS A 536 3.00 14.23 16.17
N GLY A 537 3.99 13.39 16.48
CA GLY A 537 4.37 13.04 17.84
C GLY A 537 3.24 12.42 18.66
N TRP A 538 2.41 11.55 18.05
CA TRP A 538 1.28 10.98 18.78
C TRP A 538 1.77 10.09 19.93
N ALA A 539 1.34 10.41 21.15
CA ALA A 539 1.68 9.63 22.33
C ALA A 539 1.13 8.20 22.24
N MET A 540 2.03 7.22 22.30
CA MET A 540 1.74 5.79 22.28
C MET A 540 1.87 5.20 23.69
N PRO A 541 1.32 3.99 23.93
CA PRO A 541 1.55 3.27 25.18
C PRO A 541 3.05 3.11 25.46
N ARG A 542 3.41 3.19 26.74
CA ARG A 542 4.79 3.00 27.18
C ARG A 542 5.30 1.64 26.72
N THR A 543 6.53 1.62 26.18
CA THR A 543 7.15 0.38 25.70
C THR A 543 8.43 0.09 26.47
N ALA A 544 8.74 -1.19 26.59
CA ALA A 544 10.02 -1.64 27.10
C ALA A 544 11.03 -1.75 25.95
N ALA A 545 12.14 -1.02 26.03
CA ALA A 545 13.21 -1.03 25.03
C ALA A 545 14.58 -1.25 25.71
N PRO A 546 15.60 -1.74 24.98
CA PRO A 546 16.94 -1.92 25.54
C PRO A 546 17.47 -0.63 26.19
N HIS A 547 18.01 -0.74 27.41
CA HIS A 547 18.52 0.43 28.13
C HIS A 547 19.73 1.03 27.38
N PRO A 548 19.80 2.36 27.16
CA PRO A 548 20.84 2.97 26.34
C PRO A 548 22.24 2.91 26.98
N ASP A 549 22.34 3.06 28.30
CA ASP A 549 23.62 3.01 29.04
C ASP A 549 24.14 1.57 29.20
N PRO A 550 25.31 1.21 28.65
CA PRO A 550 25.93 -0.11 28.82
C PRO A 550 26.25 -0.45 30.28
N ALA A 551 26.65 0.53 31.09
CA ALA A 551 27.00 0.27 32.49
C ALA A 551 25.77 -0.17 33.30
N GLU A 552 24.63 0.50 33.09
CA GLU A 552 23.36 0.10 33.70
C GLU A 552 22.89 -1.27 33.16
N ARG A 553 23.11 -1.56 31.87
CA ARG A 553 22.81 -2.91 31.32
C ARG A 553 23.65 -3.99 32.01
N CYS A 554 24.96 -3.83 32.11
CA CYS A 554 25.82 -4.79 32.82
C CYS A 554 25.40 -4.94 34.29
N ALA A 555 25.07 -3.85 34.99
CA ALA A 555 24.66 -3.90 36.39
C ALA A 555 23.34 -4.66 36.61
N ARG A 556 22.34 -4.43 35.76
CA ARG A 556 21.04 -5.12 35.84
C ARG A 556 21.14 -6.56 35.36
N PHE A 557 21.97 -6.83 34.37
CA PHE A 557 22.28 -8.19 33.92
C PHE A 557 22.96 -8.99 35.03
N ALA A 558 23.98 -8.42 35.68
CA ALA A 558 24.66 -9.03 36.82
C ALA A 558 23.69 -9.36 37.97
N ALA A 559 22.78 -8.43 38.29
CA ALA A 559 21.76 -8.68 39.30
C ALA A 559 20.84 -9.83 38.89
N ALA A 560 20.37 -9.86 37.64
CA ALA A 560 19.52 -10.92 37.12
C ALA A 560 20.22 -12.29 37.05
N LEU A 561 21.53 -12.30 36.80
CA LEU A 561 22.36 -13.51 36.81
C LEU A 561 22.44 -14.11 38.21
N LEU A 562 22.73 -13.28 39.22
CA LEU A 562 22.79 -13.70 40.62
C LEU A 562 21.43 -14.15 41.17
N GLU A 563 20.34 -13.51 40.72
CA GLU A 563 18.96 -13.90 41.04
C GLU A 563 18.51 -15.20 40.35
N GLY A 564 19.32 -15.76 39.43
CA GLY A 564 18.97 -16.96 38.67
C GLY A 564 17.96 -16.73 37.55
N ARG A 565 17.66 -15.47 37.19
CA ARG A 565 16.76 -15.15 36.06
C ARG A 565 17.40 -15.38 34.70
N VAL A 566 18.72 -15.27 34.61
CA VAL A 566 19.49 -15.61 33.39
C VAL A 566 19.71 -17.12 33.32
N LEU A 567 20.01 -17.74 34.46
CA LEU A 567 20.29 -19.16 34.60
C LEU A 567 19.39 -19.75 35.69
N PRO A 568 18.27 -20.40 35.34
CA PRO A 568 17.33 -20.96 36.31
C PRO A 568 17.97 -21.93 37.32
N ALA A 569 19.07 -22.59 36.95
CA ALA A 569 19.85 -23.45 37.84
C ALA A 569 20.42 -22.72 39.08
N LEU A 570 20.56 -21.39 39.03
CA LEU A 570 21.05 -20.57 40.14
C LEU A 570 19.93 -19.98 41.01
N GLU A 571 18.66 -20.08 40.60
CA GLU A 571 17.50 -19.55 41.33
C GLU A 571 17.41 -20.08 42.78
N PRO A 572 17.65 -21.38 43.08
CA PRO A 572 17.63 -21.88 44.45
C PRO A 572 18.70 -21.27 45.36
N LEU A 573 19.75 -20.69 44.78
CA LEU A 573 20.90 -20.13 45.50
C LEU A 573 20.74 -18.63 45.80
N ALA A 574 19.74 -17.96 45.22
CA ALA A 574 19.54 -16.51 45.33
C ALA A 574 19.32 -16.05 46.79
N GLY A 575 18.71 -16.88 47.64
CA GLY A 575 18.46 -16.58 49.05
C GLY A 575 19.70 -16.59 49.95
N GLY A 576 20.81 -17.19 49.51
CA GLY A 576 22.04 -17.36 50.28
C GLY A 576 23.16 -16.37 49.92
N LEU A 577 22.89 -15.38 49.07
CA LEU A 577 23.91 -14.47 48.55
C LEU A 577 24.53 -13.58 49.63
N ALA A 578 25.84 -13.34 49.52
CA ALA A 578 26.61 -12.54 50.47
C ALA A 578 26.26 -11.04 50.48
N ALA A 579 25.45 -10.57 49.52
CA ALA A 579 24.85 -9.24 49.47
C ALA A 579 23.62 -9.30 48.54
N PRO A 580 22.61 -8.41 48.73
CA PRO A 580 21.44 -8.40 47.86
C PRO A 580 21.83 -7.98 46.43
N PRO A 581 21.36 -8.69 45.38
CA PRO A 581 21.61 -8.34 43.98
C PRO A 581 21.24 -6.90 43.61
N ALA A 582 20.18 -6.36 44.23
CA ALA A 582 19.78 -4.97 44.09
C ALA A 582 20.87 -3.95 44.48
N ALA A 583 21.90 -4.35 45.22
CA ALA A 583 23.06 -3.51 45.52
C ALA A 583 23.84 -3.16 44.25
N LEU A 584 23.90 -4.03 43.24
CA LEU A 584 24.66 -3.81 42.01
C LEU A 584 24.19 -2.60 41.21
N ALA A 585 22.91 -2.26 41.33
CA ALA A 585 22.28 -1.21 40.54
C ALA A 585 21.98 0.08 41.34
N ARG A 586 22.61 0.26 42.52
CA ARG A 586 22.49 1.51 43.29
C ARG A 586 23.57 2.51 42.84
N PRO A 587 23.22 3.81 42.76
CA PRO A 587 24.23 4.86 42.61
C PRO A 587 25.26 4.77 43.76
N GLY A 588 26.55 4.67 43.42
CA GLY A 588 27.64 4.54 44.40
C GLY A 588 27.99 3.11 44.86
N ALA A 589 27.34 2.07 44.32
CA ALA A 589 27.59 0.67 44.68
C ALA A 589 29.01 0.15 44.35
N ARG A 590 29.74 0.86 43.47
CA ARG A 590 31.10 0.50 43.04
C ARG A 590 32.16 0.62 44.15
N GLY A 591 31.81 1.15 45.32
CA GLY A 591 32.74 1.25 46.46
C GLY A 591 33.17 -0.09 47.06
N GLY A 592 32.40 -1.17 46.86
CA GLY A 592 32.77 -2.51 47.35
C GLY A 592 33.55 -3.31 46.31
N ALA A 593 34.70 -3.88 46.68
CA ALA A 593 35.54 -4.68 45.78
C ALA A 593 34.78 -5.82 45.08
N ARG A 594 33.81 -6.44 45.78
CA ARG A 594 32.96 -7.50 45.22
C ARG A 594 32.07 -7.00 44.05
N VAL A 595 31.44 -5.85 44.23
CA VAL A 595 30.56 -5.22 43.21
C VAL A 595 31.42 -4.72 42.05
N SER A 596 32.50 -3.99 42.36
CA SER A 596 33.37 -3.41 41.34
C SER A 596 34.01 -4.48 40.46
N ASN A 597 34.51 -5.58 41.02
CA ASN A 597 35.17 -6.63 40.24
C ASN A 597 34.19 -7.31 39.28
N LEU A 598 32.97 -7.60 39.72
CA LEU A 598 31.95 -8.24 38.88
C LEU A 598 31.51 -7.34 37.72
N LEU A 599 31.18 -6.07 38.02
CA LEU A 599 30.72 -5.13 36.99
C LEU A 599 31.83 -4.81 35.98
N LEU A 600 33.06 -4.64 36.44
CA LEU A 600 34.19 -4.30 35.59
C LEU A 600 34.61 -5.48 34.69
N ALA A 601 34.45 -6.72 35.15
CA ALA A 601 34.64 -7.91 34.30
C ALA A 601 33.59 -7.96 33.17
N LEU A 602 32.32 -7.71 33.49
CA LEU A 602 31.24 -7.66 32.51
C LEU A 602 31.39 -6.51 31.51
N GLU A 603 31.70 -5.30 31.99
CA GLU A 603 31.87 -4.10 31.16
C GLU A 603 33.05 -4.25 30.19
N ARG A 604 34.18 -4.83 30.64
CA ARG A 604 35.35 -5.07 29.78
C ARG A 604 35.07 -6.07 28.66
N ALA A 605 34.28 -7.09 28.95
CA ALA A 605 33.90 -8.10 27.98
C ALA A 605 32.65 -7.70 27.16
N GLY A 606 32.01 -6.57 27.47
CA GLY A 606 30.76 -6.15 26.81
C GLY A 606 29.59 -7.11 27.06
N VAL A 607 29.58 -7.80 28.20
CA VAL A 607 28.58 -8.83 28.51
C VAL A 607 27.38 -8.22 29.26
N ASP A 608 26.23 -8.21 28.58
CA ASP A 608 24.98 -7.62 29.08
C ASP A 608 23.73 -8.48 28.75
N SER A 609 23.94 -9.67 28.19
CA SER A 609 22.93 -10.61 27.73
C SER A 609 23.44 -12.05 27.88
N ARG A 610 22.54 -13.03 27.89
CA ARG A 610 22.89 -14.46 27.89
C ARG A 610 23.70 -14.82 26.65
N ARG A 611 23.33 -14.30 25.47
CA ARG A 611 24.10 -14.53 24.23
C ARG A 611 25.53 -14.01 24.32
N SER A 612 25.74 -12.78 24.80
CA SER A 612 27.10 -12.24 24.98
C SER A 612 27.89 -13.01 26.04
N LEU A 613 27.22 -13.51 27.09
CA LEU A 613 27.84 -14.37 28.09
C LEU A 613 28.30 -15.71 27.49
N LEU A 614 27.47 -16.35 26.66
CA LEU A 614 27.83 -17.60 25.98
C LEU A 614 29.03 -17.39 25.04
N ALA A 615 29.04 -16.28 24.28
CA ALA A 615 30.18 -15.93 23.43
C ALA A 615 31.47 -15.75 24.25
N ALA A 616 31.40 -15.00 25.36
CA ALA A 616 32.55 -14.82 26.24
C ALA A 616 33.05 -16.12 26.89
N LEU A 617 32.16 -17.09 27.14
CA LEU A 617 32.53 -18.41 27.69
C LEU A 617 33.23 -19.32 26.67
N LEU A 618 32.94 -19.16 25.37
CA LEU A 618 33.66 -19.86 24.32
C LEU A 618 35.12 -19.37 24.21
N ASP A 619 35.34 -18.07 24.45
CA ASP A 619 36.69 -17.48 24.47
C ASP A 619 37.46 -17.81 25.75
N GLU A 620 36.81 -17.67 26.92
CA GLU A 620 37.38 -17.99 28.23
C GLU A 620 36.41 -18.85 29.07
N PRO A 621 36.63 -20.18 29.14
CA PRO A 621 35.74 -21.10 29.90
C PRO A 621 35.62 -20.76 31.40
N GLY A 622 36.61 -20.06 31.94
CA GLY A 622 36.66 -19.60 33.32
C GLY A 622 36.00 -18.24 33.58
N PHE A 623 35.48 -17.57 32.54
CA PHE A 623 34.96 -16.21 32.62
C PHE A 623 33.92 -16.06 33.73
N LEU A 624 34.06 -15.00 34.56
CA LEU A 624 33.24 -14.65 35.73
C LEU A 624 33.20 -15.63 36.90
N LEU A 625 33.76 -16.85 36.81
CA LEU A 625 33.68 -17.82 37.92
C LEU A 625 34.33 -17.32 39.19
N ARG A 626 35.45 -16.60 39.09
CA ARG A 626 36.15 -16.04 40.25
C ARG A 626 35.30 -14.97 40.94
N GLU A 627 34.71 -14.07 40.16
CA GLU A 627 33.88 -12.97 40.61
C GLU A 627 32.59 -13.50 41.24
N LEU A 628 31.93 -14.48 40.62
CA LEU A 628 30.71 -15.12 41.13
C LEU A 628 30.94 -15.90 42.42
N ARG A 629 32.08 -16.60 42.57
CA ARG A 629 32.45 -17.29 43.83
C ARG A 629 32.46 -16.36 45.04
N ALA A 630 32.74 -15.06 44.86
CA ALA A 630 32.74 -14.08 45.94
C ALA A 630 31.32 -13.69 46.43
N TRP A 631 30.28 -14.07 45.69
CA TRP A 631 28.87 -13.80 46.01
C TRP A 631 28.15 -14.97 46.66
N TYR A 632 28.59 -16.21 46.40
CA TYR A 632 27.96 -17.42 46.91
C TYR A 632 28.69 -17.97 48.16
N PRO A 633 27.95 -18.52 49.15
CA PRO A 633 28.55 -19.16 50.30
C PRO A 633 29.21 -20.49 49.90
N ALA A 634 30.18 -20.96 50.69
CA ALA A 634 30.93 -22.20 50.43
C ALA A 634 30.08 -23.44 50.02
N PRO A 635 28.92 -23.76 50.67
CA PRO A 635 28.09 -24.90 50.27
C PRO A 635 27.40 -24.74 48.90
N ALA A 636 27.28 -23.53 48.37
CA ALA A 636 26.66 -23.25 47.06
C ALA A 636 27.66 -23.35 45.89
N LEU A 637 28.97 -23.40 46.16
CA LEU A 637 30.01 -23.40 45.13
C LEU A 637 30.00 -24.63 44.20
N PRO A 638 29.72 -25.87 44.67
CA PRO A 638 29.62 -27.03 43.77
C PRO A 638 28.46 -26.90 42.77
N ILE A 639 27.32 -26.36 43.22
CA ILE A 639 26.14 -26.14 42.38
C ILE A 639 26.42 -25.08 41.32
N LEU A 640 27.10 -23.99 41.71
CA LEU A 640 27.57 -22.96 40.77
C LEU A 640 28.50 -23.56 39.70
N GLN A 641 29.47 -24.38 40.09
CA GLN A 641 30.41 -25.02 39.15
C GLN A 641 29.69 -25.95 38.17
N GLN A 642 28.74 -26.75 38.65
CA GLN A 642 27.95 -27.65 37.81
C GLN A 642 27.06 -26.88 36.82
N ALA A 643 26.40 -25.82 37.27
CA ALA A 643 25.59 -24.96 36.40
C ALA A 643 26.45 -24.27 35.33
N TRP A 644 27.66 -23.83 35.69
CA TRP A 644 28.58 -23.21 34.75
C TRP A 644 29.14 -24.18 33.71
N ALA A 645 29.44 -25.42 34.11
CA ALA A 645 29.84 -26.48 33.18
C ALA A 645 28.72 -26.81 32.18
N ALA A 646 27.48 -26.91 32.65
CA ALA A 646 26.32 -27.14 31.78
C ALA A 646 26.10 -25.99 30.78
N LEU A 647 26.30 -24.74 31.20
CA LEU A 647 26.22 -23.58 30.34
C LEU A 647 27.32 -23.57 29.26
N LEU A 648 28.54 -23.97 29.61
CA LEU A 648 29.64 -24.12 28.65
C LEU A 648 29.35 -25.22 27.62
N GLU A 649 28.80 -26.36 28.06
CA GLU A 649 28.35 -27.42 27.14
C GLU A 649 27.22 -26.97 26.20
N GLU A 650 26.35 -26.07 26.66
CA GLU A 650 25.32 -25.43 25.83
C GLU A 650 25.96 -24.48 24.81
N ALA A 651 26.89 -23.61 25.24
CA ALA A 651 27.63 -22.71 24.37
C ALA A 651 28.34 -23.47 23.23
N CYS A 652 29.00 -24.58 23.56
CA CYS A 652 29.67 -25.46 22.59
C CYS A 652 28.70 -26.13 21.61
N ARG A 653 27.46 -26.41 22.02
CA ARG A 653 26.42 -27.01 21.16
C ARG A 653 25.77 -25.99 20.23
N GLU A 654 25.54 -24.78 20.71
CA GLU A 654 24.87 -23.73 19.93
C GLU A 654 25.79 -23.10 18.88
N GLY A 655 27.12 -23.26 18.99
CA GLY A 655 28.07 -22.84 17.97
C GLY A 655 27.91 -21.38 17.57
N VAL A 656 27.66 -20.50 18.56
CA VAL A 656 27.30 -19.09 18.33
C VAL A 656 28.51 -18.37 17.70
N PRO A 657 28.44 -17.95 16.42
CA PRO A 657 29.45 -17.06 15.88
C PRO A 657 29.26 -15.66 16.49
N ALA A 658 30.39 -14.99 16.73
CA ALA A 658 30.51 -13.64 17.26
C ALA A 658 29.62 -12.62 16.51
#